data_AF-A0A428UMC0-F1
#
_entry.id   AF-A0A428UMC0-F1
#
_cell.length_a   1.000
_cell.length_b   1.000
_cell.length_c   1.000
_cell.angle_alpha   90.00
_cell.angle_beta   90.00
_cell.angle_gamma   90.00
#
_symmetry.space_group_name_H-M   'P 1'
#
loop_
_entity.id
_entity.type
_entity.pdbx_description
1 polymer ?
#
loop_
_entity_poly.entity_id
_entity_poly.type
_entity_poly.pdbx_seq_one_letter_code
_entity_poly.pdbx_strand_id
1 'polypeptide(L)'
;MMEVHQVCPIKSPSEEWPDPDSLGSLEDIYRELCRIDECDKSKREDNAEDSHLDNPTAEQAETAFRQAVCQLDFHRHALRKRAMDLSRDTLRSLNILDLPMEILTQIFGYFKHQDIEVRNNSNIYWPSKVQSMSNASEPLLTIYNTRQVCRLFNTLASPLLCPFLNSKLDQESLDRAEILLANSYIASGVMGIQVSLEYRPIELAESFRQFAIWRMGDLGQLNHAVDWPIDVDDEEDLESGPDQLRTGNYQEIYNAWDYFVKPGEGPEYLSSDDEKDGRIYEPKGTYQPDKAALEFWRIFCQGYKEYVKLQRSQYDLIQSRTFVKTLSSMASRLNRPLALRIHNSFDPDGLPNRYDAYKILTDKTELASFMPTAHTWREMYDMGSPVVLHQAKILSELPIAMHKAGVILRHLSVGCLPELNSFEKLCPGEDESLDSPAWEELSAACQHLEVFQVERSGRHDQGEFIFTEDHVYNEIYVNSVLSNQQLEHVNATTSTTGLSDGTGHTSMHLPHMPAVLANINWPRIKTVSINTFSLSQDELENFCKALSSNVEFIGLISINLQSGSWGPPVFPDDEVLPMHPFDDTATLRDYTMIWTFRYDEVLDPDMLGDSLSQLFQREGWRKLGGRLRLRPDGKTEVHVPREFTEERPSLHFTKEHHDITMAEHPEASKLPAATAEPTTFPGARKFAGLALGPGAPRTIQDYFQKDVPQFSLHVVTFTDGTLVSINFNHVTSDLGGLKAILKGWQSILAGKPEEVAPFVGHKDDPMAGLYNDETTVKPTLADTQLTGWRIPVWALRHLVETWWKGLDARMICIPKKVIDAIVQEAKDHVALKGNADLFVSENDVIMAFCNKVVASGLASHRHIANLLVIDPRTRVKSVFRDDTAYVQNITSSAIFLCQAGEALTAPTGEMALRSRAALDEQCTEEQLKATMKYAYRSMMDAGNPLVLGKGVDSVLMVVTNWSKAGFLDKFDFSPAIVKPSDKNRPGAKPGHPIYYHSQSLGTGMVTMNMVTIMGRDLEGNLWLSGEFSGPTWASAMEYFRSYM
;
A
#
# COMPACT_ATOMS: atom_id res chain seq x y z
N MET A 1 -28.06 -30.84 12.66
CA MET A 1 -28.65 -32.00 11.96
C MET A 1 -28.37 -31.78 10.49
N MET A 2 -27.46 -32.55 9.90
CA MET A 2 -27.18 -32.52 8.46
C MET A 2 -28.33 -33.22 7.74
N GLU A 3 -29.09 -32.49 6.92
CA GLU A 3 -29.92 -33.10 5.90
C GLU A 3 -29.00 -33.64 4.79
N VAL A 4 -29.08 -34.95 4.60
CA VAL A 4 -28.38 -35.68 3.55
C VAL A 4 -29.08 -35.35 2.23
N HIS A 5 -28.47 -34.52 1.39
CA HIS A 5 -28.88 -34.41 -0.01
C HIS A 5 -28.62 -35.76 -0.70
N GLN A 6 -29.70 -36.46 -1.04
CA GLN A 6 -29.67 -37.64 -1.89
C GLN A 6 -29.19 -37.23 -3.28
N VAL A 7 -27.95 -37.58 -3.62
CA VAL A 7 -27.49 -37.61 -5.01
C VAL A 7 -28.34 -38.64 -5.75
N CYS A 8 -29.18 -38.16 -6.67
CA CYS A 8 -29.98 -39.02 -7.54
C CYS A 8 -29.02 -39.70 -8.54
N PRO A 9 -28.94 -41.05 -8.61
CA PRO A 9 -28.02 -41.70 -9.53
C PRO A 9 -28.50 -41.49 -10.97
N ILE A 10 -27.65 -40.88 -11.80
CA ILE A 10 -27.83 -40.79 -13.25
C ILE A 10 -27.91 -42.22 -13.80
N LYS A 11 -29.12 -42.68 -14.16
CA LYS A 11 -29.34 -43.99 -14.78
C LYS A 11 -28.63 -44.05 -16.14
N SER A 12 -28.00 -45.19 -16.42
CA SER A 12 -27.34 -45.48 -17.70
C SER A 12 -28.31 -45.52 -18.88
N PRO A 13 -27.94 -45.05 -20.08
CA PRO A 13 -28.84 -44.68 -21.18
C PRO A 13 -29.24 -45.82 -22.14
N SER A 14 -29.30 -47.08 -21.71
CA SER A 14 -29.61 -48.20 -22.61
C SER A 14 -31.11 -48.52 -22.76
N GLU A 15 -32.02 -47.80 -22.08
CA GLU A 15 -33.46 -48.13 -22.06
C GLU A 15 -34.41 -47.00 -22.51
N GLU A 16 -33.95 -45.79 -22.86
CA GLU A 16 -34.87 -44.64 -23.06
C GLU A 16 -35.08 -44.17 -24.52
N TRP A 17 -34.25 -44.59 -25.48
CA TRP A 17 -34.30 -44.06 -26.84
C TRP A 17 -34.55 -45.15 -27.88
N PRO A 18 -35.55 -45.00 -28.77
CA PRO A 18 -35.84 -45.99 -29.80
C PRO A 18 -34.70 -46.09 -30.81
N ASP A 19 -34.44 -47.30 -31.32
CA ASP A 19 -33.46 -47.51 -32.40
C ASP A 19 -33.82 -46.62 -33.61
N PRO A 20 -32.93 -45.72 -34.08
CA PRO A 20 -33.22 -44.84 -35.22
C PRO A 20 -33.67 -45.60 -36.47
N ASP A 21 -33.18 -46.82 -36.69
CA ASP A 21 -33.55 -47.63 -37.85
C ASP A 21 -34.96 -48.23 -37.74
N SER A 22 -35.54 -48.26 -36.54
CA SER A 22 -36.91 -48.70 -36.28
C SER A 22 -37.97 -47.64 -36.61
N LEU A 23 -37.57 -46.38 -36.79
CA LEU A 23 -38.46 -45.27 -37.16
C LEU A 23 -38.64 -45.21 -38.68
N GLY A 24 -39.89 -45.41 -39.12
CA GLY A 24 -40.26 -45.56 -40.53
C GLY A 24 -40.77 -44.30 -41.24
N SER A 25 -41.05 -43.22 -40.51
CA SER A 25 -41.55 -41.96 -41.08
C SER A 25 -40.72 -40.76 -40.62
N LEU A 26 -40.64 -39.73 -41.47
CA LEU A 26 -39.98 -38.46 -41.13
C LEU A 26 -40.63 -37.78 -39.91
N GLU A 27 -41.95 -37.88 -39.77
CA GLU A 27 -42.69 -37.26 -38.67
C GLU A 27 -42.32 -37.89 -37.32
N ASP A 28 -42.13 -39.21 -37.27
CA ASP A 28 -41.71 -39.90 -36.05
C ASP A 28 -40.27 -39.53 -35.66
N ILE A 29 -39.38 -39.37 -36.65
CA ILE A 29 -38.00 -38.96 -36.41
C ILE A 29 -37.93 -37.51 -35.92
N TYR A 30 -38.69 -36.59 -36.52
CA TYR A 30 -38.71 -35.20 -36.05
C TYR A 30 -39.34 -35.06 -34.67
N ARG A 31 -40.35 -35.88 -34.34
CA ARG A 31 -40.92 -35.92 -32.99
C ARG A 31 -39.89 -36.36 -31.95
N GLU A 32 -39.06 -37.34 -32.28
CA GLU A 32 -37.99 -37.79 -31.38
C GLU A 32 -36.85 -36.75 -31.29
N LEU A 33 -36.49 -36.08 -32.39
CA LEU A 33 -35.54 -34.97 -32.36
C LEU A 33 -36.02 -33.80 -31.47
N CYS A 34 -37.30 -33.44 -31.53
CA CYS A 34 -37.89 -32.44 -30.64
C CYS A 34 -37.85 -32.86 -29.17
N ARG A 35 -38.15 -34.13 -28.87
CA ARG A 35 -38.09 -34.70 -27.51
C ARG A 35 -36.66 -34.67 -26.93
N ILE A 36 -35.65 -34.89 -27.77
CA ILE A 36 -34.23 -34.76 -27.39
C ILE A 36 -33.87 -33.30 -27.09
N ASP A 37 -34.32 -32.35 -27.92
CA ASP A 37 -34.03 -30.92 -27.74
C ASP A 37 -34.72 -30.31 -26.50
N GLU A 38 -35.91 -30.79 -26.13
CA GLU A 38 -36.56 -30.43 -24.86
C GLU A 38 -35.80 -30.98 -23.63
N CYS A 39 -35.28 -32.20 -23.73
CA CYS A 39 -34.48 -32.82 -22.67
C CYS A 39 -33.13 -32.11 -22.45
N ASP A 40 -32.43 -31.76 -23.54
CA ASP A 40 -31.16 -31.00 -23.52
C ASP A 40 -31.35 -29.59 -22.92
N LYS A 41 -32.48 -28.92 -23.20
CA LYS A 41 -32.82 -27.63 -22.58
C LYS A 41 -33.02 -27.74 -21.06
N SER A 42 -33.83 -28.69 -20.59
CA SER A 42 -34.08 -28.84 -19.14
C SER A 42 -32.80 -29.12 -18.34
N LYS A 43 -31.90 -29.94 -18.89
CA LYS A 43 -30.63 -30.30 -18.23
C LYS A 43 -29.60 -29.16 -18.21
N ARG A 44 -29.70 -28.19 -19.13
CA ARG A 44 -28.85 -26.98 -19.14
C ARG A 44 -29.35 -25.92 -18.18
N GLU A 45 -30.66 -25.85 -17.94
CA GLU A 45 -31.27 -24.95 -16.95
C GLU A 45 -30.98 -25.43 -15.52
N ASP A 46 -31.07 -26.73 -15.24
CA ASP A 46 -30.76 -27.31 -13.91
C ASP A 46 -29.28 -27.11 -13.48
N ASN A 47 -28.33 -27.06 -14.43
CA ASN A 47 -26.91 -26.82 -14.15
C ASN A 47 -26.57 -25.34 -13.87
N ALA A 48 -27.48 -24.41 -14.17
CA ALA A 48 -27.28 -22.98 -13.92
C ALA A 48 -27.62 -22.57 -12.48
N GLU A 49 -28.36 -23.39 -11.73
CA GLU A 49 -28.76 -23.09 -10.34
C GLU A 49 -27.78 -23.66 -9.28
N ASP A 50 -26.94 -24.64 -9.60
CA ASP A 50 -26.13 -25.40 -8.62
C ASP A 50 -24.60 -25.11 -8.64
N SER A 51 -24.13 -24.08 -9.35
CA SER A 51 -22.69 -23.82 -9.54
C SER A 51 -21.97 -23.13 -8.35
N HIS A 52 -22.49 -23.23 -7.12
CA HIS A 52 -21.93 -22.60 -5.93
C HIS A 52 -21.47 -23.59 -4.85
N LEU A 53 -20.69 -24.62 -5.22
CA LEU A 53 -20.01 -25.46 -4.23
C LEU A 53 -18.62 -25.89 -4.72
N ASP A 54 -17.57 -25.31 -4.12
CA ASP A 54 -16.20 -25.78 -4.22
C ASP A 54 -16.07 -27.15 -3.53
N ASN A 55 -16.14 -28.23 -4.30
CA ASN A 55 -15.80 -29.58 -3.82
C ASN A 55 -15.37 -30.50 -4.98
N PRO A 56 -14.50 -31.49 -4.74
CA PRO A 56 -14.01 -32.46 -5.73
C PRO A 56 -15.10 -33.38 -6.35
N THR A 57 -16.36 -33.19 -5.97
CA THR A 57 -17.55 -33.84 -6.55
C THR A 57 -18.09 -33.12 -7.79
N ALA A 58 -17.77 -31.83 -7.98
CA ALA A 58 -18.22 -31.04 -9.13
C ALA A 58 -17.59 -31.52 -10.45
N GLU A 59 -16.30 -31.88 -10.43
CA GLU A 59 -15.57 -32.36 -11.61
C GLU A 59 -16.11 -33.73 -12.11
N GLN A 60 -16.55 -34.59 -11.19
CA GLN A 60 -17.20 -35.87 -11.52
C GLN A 60 -18.61 -35.66 -12.10
N ALA A 61 -19.37 -34.69 -11.58
CA ALA A 61 -20.68 -34.33 -12.09
C ALA A 61 -20.59 -33.70 -13.49
N GLU A 62 -19.63 -32.79 -13.70
CA GLU A 62 -19.33 -32.18 -14.99
C GLU A 62 -18.90 -33.23 -16.03
N THR A 63 -18.03 -34.17 -15.64
CA THR A 63 -17.61 -35.25 -16.54
C THR A 63 -18.78 -36.16 -16.94
N ALA A 64 -19.64 -36.53 -15.97
CA ALA A 64 -20.84 -37.32 -16.24
C ALA A 64 -21.84 -36.57 -17.14
N PHE A 65 -22.00 -35.26 -16.94
CA PHE A 65 -22.83 -34.39 -17.77
C PHE A 65 -22.31 -34.33 -19.20
N ARG A 66 -21.01 -34.06 -19.40
CA ARG A 66 -20.36 -34.05 -20.73
C ARG A 66 -20.53 -35.38 -21.45
N GLN A 67 -20.42 -36.50 -20.74
CA GLN A 67 -20.59 -37.82 -21.32
C GLN A 67 -22.04 -38.09 -21.73
N ALA A 68 -23.03 -37.62 -20.96
CA ALA A 68 -24.45 -37.72 -21.29
C ALA A 68 -24.84 -36.85 -22.50
N VAL A 69 -24.34 -35.61 -22.58
CA VAL A 69 -24.53 -34.73 -23.74
C VAL A 69 -23.94 -35.36 -25.01
N CYS A 70 -22.73 -35.94 -24.90
CA CYS A 70 -22.09 -36.61 -26.02
C CYS A 70 -22.92 -37.80 -26.55
N GLN A 71 -23.52 -38.60 -25.67
CA GLN A 71 -24.42 -39.70 -26.08
C GLN A 71 -25.69 -39.21 -26.77
N LEU A 72 -26.29 -38.13 -26.28
CA LEU A 72 -27.44 -37.48 -26.92
C LEU A 72 -27.09 -36.99 -28.33
N ASP A 73 -25.90 -36.42 -28.51
CA ASP A 73 -25.43 -35.96 -29.82
C ASP A 73 -25.20 -37.10 -30.82
N PHE A 74 -24.65 -38.24 -30.37
CA PHE A 74 -24.54 -39.43 -31.22
C PHE A 74 -25.91 -39.93 -31.69
N HIS A 75 -26.90 -39.95 -30.79
CA HIS A 75 -28.25 -40.39 -31.13
C HIS A 75 -28.97 -39.39 -32.05
N ARG A 76 -28.84 -38.09 -31.78
CA ARG A 76 -29.32 -36.99 -32.63
C ARG A 76 -28.73 -37.07 -34.04
N HIS A 77 -27.44 -37.41 -34.16
CA HIS A 77 -26.78 -37.61 -35.45
C HIS A 77 -27.34 -38.82 -36.20
N ALA A 78 -27.55 -39.94 -35.52
CA ALA A 78 -28.14 -41.14 -36.12
C ALA A 78 -29.58 -40.91 -36.62
N LEU A 79 -30.42 -40.22 -35.83
CA LEU A 79 -31.78 -39.82 -36.23
C LEU A 79 -31.76 -38.87 -37.44
N ARG A 80 -30.89 -37.86 -37.45
CA ARG A 80 -30.73 -36.94 -38.60
C ARG A 80 -30.27 -37.67 -39.86
N LYS A 81 -29.37 -38.64 -39.73
CA LYS A 81 -28.92 -39.49 -40.85
C LYS A 81 -30.07 -40.33 -41.40
N ARG A 82 -30.87 -40.94 -40.52
CA ARG A 82 -32.06 -41.69 -40.92
C ARG A 82 -33.12 -40.82 -41.59
N ALA A 83 -33.35 -39.61 -41.08
CA ALA A 83 -34.22 -38.62 -41.71
C ALA A 83 -33.73 -38.28 -43.13
N MET A 84 -32.43 -38.03 -43.31
CA MET A 84 -31.86 -37.77 -44.63
C MET A 84 -32.05 -38.94 -45.60
N ASP A 85 -31.89 -40.18 -45.13
CA ASP A 85 -32.09 -41.38 -45.94
C ASP A 85 -33.57 -41.55 -46.36
N LEU A 86 -34.52 -41.25 -45.47
CA LEU A 86 -35.96 -41.29 -45.79
C LEU A 86 -36.42 -40.12 -46.67
N SER A 87 -35.73 -38.97 -46.62
CA SER A 87 -36.09 -37.79 -47.40
C SER A 87 -35.39 -37.69 -48.77
N ARG A 88 -34.40 -38.56 -49.03
CA ARG A 88 -33.48 -38.49 -50.20
C ARG A 88 -34.18 -38.48 -51.55
N ASP A 89 -35.31 -39.17 -51.68
CA ASP A 89 -36.04 -39.30 -52.94
C ASP A 89 -37.01 -38.12 -53.21
N THR A 90 -37.19 -37.20 -52.26
CA THR A 90 -38.22 -36.14 -52.33
C THR A 90 -37.68 -34.70 -52.24
N LEU A 91 -36.40 -34.49 -51.91
CA LEU A 91 -35.85 -33.15 -51.71
C LEU A 91 -34.75 -32.79 -52.71
N ARG A 92 -34.88 -31.62 -53.34
CA ARG A 92 -33.76 -30.92 -53.98
C ARG A 92 -32.69 -30.66 -52.93
N SER A 93 -31.41 -30.93 -53.23
CA SER A 93 -30.30 -30.60 -52.34
C SER A 93 -30.27 -29.10 -52.05
N LEU A 94 -30.55 -28.71 -50.79
CA LEU A 94 -30.43 -27.34 -50.31
C LEU A 94 -28.95 -27.05 -50.05
N ASN A 95 -28.46 -25.95 -50.60
CA ASN A 95 -27.11 -25.45 -50.35
C ASN A 95 -27.16 -24.24 -49.40
N ILE A 96 -26.00 -23.80 -48.92
CA ILE A 96 -25.90 -22.69 -47.95
C ILE A 96 -26.54 -21.39 -48.44
N LEU A 97 -26.61 -21.15 -49.76
CA LEU A 97 -27.25 -19.97 -50.34
C LEU A 97 -28.78 -20.05 -50.35
N ASP A 98 -29.36 -21.22 -50.08
CA ASP A 98 -30.81 -21.42 -49.96
C ASP A 98 -31.32 -21.08 -48.54
N LEU A 99 -30.43 -20.77 -47.59
CA LEU A 99 -30.79 -20.34 -46.23
C LEU A 99 -31.30 -18.89 -46.22
N PRO A 100 -32.26 -18.55 -45.32
CA PRO A 100 -32.66 -17.16 -45.09
C PRO A 100 -31.48 -16.28 -44.67
N MET A 101 -31.51 -15.01 -45.06
CA MET A 101 -30.43 -14.06 -44.78
C MET A 101 -30.20 -13.87 -43.28
N GLU A 102 -31.25 -13.96 -42.48
CA GLU A 102 -31.21 -13.85 -41.02
C GLU A 102 -30.39 -15.00 -40.41
N ILE A 103 -30.59 -16.22 -40.91
CA ILE A 103 -29.86 -17.41 -40.47
C ILE A 103 -28.40 -17.33 -40.92
N LEU A 104 -28.13 -16.90 -42.16
CA LEU A 104 -26.76 -16.68 -42.63
C LEU A 104 -26.03 -15.61 -41.83
N THR A 105 -26.74 -14.54 -41.44
CA THR A 105 -26.19 -13.48 -40.59
C THR A 105 -25.84 -14.00 -39.20
N GLN A 106 -26.69 -14.85 -38.60
CA GLN A 106 -26.40 -15.50 -37.33
C GLN A 106 -25.20 -16.47 -37.45
N ILE A 107 -25.16 -17.28 -38.51
CA ILE A 107 -24.03 -18.19 -38.79
C ILE A 107 -22.72 -17.42 -38.87
N PHE A 108 -22.67 -16.33 -39.65
CA PHE A 108 -21.48 -15.49 -39.71
C PHE A 108 -21.19 -14.79 -38.38
N GLY A 109 -22.24 -14.42 -37.64
CA GLY A 109 -22.14 -13.87 -36.28
C GLY A 109 -21.42 -14.79 -35.29
N TYR A 110 -21.50 -16.12 -35.44
CA TYR A 110 -20.72 -17.06 -34.61
C TYR A 110 -19.21 -17.01 -34.85
N PHE A 111 -18.77 -16.51 -36.00
CA PHE A 111 -17.35 -16.26 -36.29
C PHE A 111 -16.90 -14.84 -35.91
N LYS A 112 -17.78 -14.04 -35.31
CA LYS A 112 -17.36 -12.84 -34.58
C LYS A 112 -16.56 -13.33 -33.37
N HIS A 113 -15.43 -12.68 -33.06
CA HIS A 113 -14.61 -13.03 -31.88
C HIS A 113 -15.52 -13.26 -30.67
N GLN A 114 -15.43 -14.44 -30.03
CA GLN A 114 -16.31 -14.83 -28.92
C GLN A 114 -16.24 -13.84 -27.73
N ASP A 115 -15.20 -13.02 -27.67
CA ASP A 115 -15.07 -11.97 -26.66
C ASP A 115 -15.94 -10.73 -26.95
N ILE A 116 -16.45 -10.53 -28.18
CA ILE A 116 -17.42 -9.47 -28.50
C ILE A 116 -18.87 -9.98 -28.32
N GLU A 117 -19.05 -10.87 -27.35
CA GLU A 117 -20.35 -11.05 -26.71
C GLU A 117 -20.54 -9.90 -25.73
N VAL A 118 -21.57 -9.09 -25.98
CA VAL A 118 -22.16 -8.26 -24.93
C VAL A 118 -22.80 -9.23 -23.94
N ARG A 119 -21.99 -9.86 -23.08
CA ARG A 119 -22.51 -10.69 -21.99
C ARG A 119 -23.26 -9.75 -21.05
N ASN A 120 -24.57 -9.98 -20.93
CA ASN A 120 -25.46 -9.27 -20.02
C ASN A 120 -25.45 -7.73 -20.14
N ASN A 121 -25.61 -7.18 -21.35
CA ASN A 121 -25.96 -5.78 -21.64
C ASN A 121 -25.13 -4.65 -20.99
N SER A 122 -24.07 -4.94 -20.24
CA SER A 122 -23.45 -3.98 -19.31
C SER A 122 -21.97 -3.69 -19.58
N ASN A 123 -21.21 -4.65 -20.10
CA ASN A 123 -19.79 -4.49 -20.41
C ASN A 123 -19.51 -4.72 -21.90
N ILE A 124 -19.00 -3.67 -22.57
CA ILE A 124 -18.37 -3.83 -23.88
C ILE A 124 -16.95 -4.35 -23.63
N TYR A 125 -16.68 -5.59 -24.04
CA TYR A 125 -15.31 -6.07 -24.12
C TYR A 125 -14.61 -5.36 -25.29
N TRP A 126 -13.73 -4.44 -24.96
CA TRP A 126 -12.94 -3.73 -25.93
C TRP A 126 -11.74 -4.59 -26.32
N PRO A 127 -11.56 -4.92 -27.62
CA PRO A 127 -10.46 -5.76 -28.05
C PRO A 127 -9.12 -5.12 -27.68
N SER A 128 -8.33 -5.85 -26.90
CA SER A 128 -7.04 -5.41 -26.37
C SER A 128 -5.95 -5.28 -27.44
N LYS A 129 -5.86 -6.29 -28.32
CA LYS A 129 -4.86 -6.37 -29.39
C LYS A 129 -5.43 -6.01 -30.75
N VAL A 130 -4.73 -5.12 -31.45
CA VAL A 130 -4.97 -4.89 -32.88
C VAL A 130 -4.58 -6.15 -33.65
N GLN A 131 -5.58 -6.89 -34.13
CA GLN A 131 -5.36 -8.07 -34.95
C GLN A 131 -4.80 -7.64 -36.32
N SER A 132 -3.47 -7.66 -36.46
CA SER A 132 -2.81 -7.73 -37.77
C SER A 132 -3.26 -8.99 -38.50
N MET A 133 -3.32 -9.00 -39.85
CA MET A 133 -3.60 -10.24 -40.59
C MET A 133 -2.62 -11.38 -40.27
N SER A 134 -1.40 -11.06 -39.84
CA SER A 134 -0.40 -12.06 -39.40
C SER A 134 -0.78 -12.75 -38.09
N ASN A 135 -1.61 -12.11 -37.27
CA ASN A 135 -2.04 -12.55 -35.94
C ASN A 135 -3.57 -12.59 -35.85
N ALA A 136 -4.27 -12.65 -36.99
CA ALA A 136 -5.71 -12.65 -37.03
C ALA A 136 -6.23 -13.95 -36.46
N SER A 137 -7.19 -13.85 -35.55
CA SER A 137 -7.88 -15.03 -35.01
C SER A 137 -8.50 -15.84 -36.17
N GLU A 138 -8.50 -17.17 -36.05
CA GLU A 138 -9.11 -18.08 -37.03
C GLU A 138 -10.56 -17.66 -37.43
N PRO A 139 -11.40 -17.16 -36.50
CA PRO A 139 -12.71 -16.60 -36.83
C PRO A 139 -12.66 -15.36 -37.74
N LEU A 140 -11.76 -14.39 -37.50
CA LEU A 140 -11.64 -13.19 -38.35
C LEU A 140 -11.15 -13.54 -39.76
N LEU A 141 -10.21 -14.49 -39.87
CA LEU A 141 -9.76 -15.00 -41.17
C LEU A 141 -10.88 -15.72 -41.92
N THR A 142 -11.73 -16.44 -41.19
CA THR A 142 -12.93 -17.09 -41.74
C THR A 142 -13.92 -16.07 -42.30
N ILE A 143 -14.20 -14.97 -41.59
CA ILE A 143 -15.03 -13.86 -42.10
C ILE A 143 -14.40 -13.23 -43.35
N TYR A 144 -13.09 -12.98 -43.32
CA TYR A 144 -12.37 -12.42 -44.46
C TYR A 144 -12.48 -13.31 -45.70
N ASN A 145 -12.29 -14.62 -45.56
CA ASN A 145 -12.41 -15.56 -46.67
C ASN A 145 -13.85 -15.70 -47.14
N THR A 146 -14.82 -15.75 -46.22
CA THR A 146 -16.25 -15.86 -46.50
C THR A 146 -16.74 -14.71 -47.39
N ARG A 147 -16.28 -13.49 -47.14
CA ARG A 147 -16.66 -12.31 -47.95
C ARG A 147 -16.23 -12.40 -49.41
N GLN A 148 -15.24 -13.24 -49.74
CA GLN A 148 -14.70 -13.39 -51.10
C GLN A 148 -15.47 -14.42 -51.92
N VAL A 149 -16.37 -15.19 -51.30
CA VAL A 149 -17.07 -16.32 -51.94
C VAL A 149 -18.11 -15.86 -52.95
N CYS A 150 -19.01 -14.96 -52.55
CA CYS A 150 -20.06 -14.43 -53.42
C CYS A 150 -20.59 -13.08 -52.91
N ARG A 151 -21.43 -12.40 -53.72
CA ARG A 151 -22.01 -11.09 -53.37
C ARG A 151 -22.87 -11.12 -52.09
N LEU A 152 -23.64 -12.19 -51.89
CA LEU A 152 -24.49 -12.34 -50.69
C LEU A 152 -23.60 -12.42 -49.44
N PHE A 153 -22.58 -13.28 -49.46
CA PHE A 153 -21.65 -13.44 -48.34
C PHE A 153 -20.81 -12.18 -48.13
N ASN A 154 -20.41 -11.50 -49.20
CA ASN A 154 -19.75 -10.21 -49.11
C ASN A 154 -20.60 -9.19 -48.34
N THR A 155 -21.90 -9.13 -48.63
CA THR A 155 -22.85 -8.21 -47.98
C THR A 155 -23.03 -8.53 -46.50
N LEU A 156 -23.13 -9.83 -46.15
CA LEU A 156 -23.43 -10.27 -44.78
C LEU A 156 -22.19 -10.36 -43.88
N ALA A 157 -21.02 -10.70 -44.43
CA ALA A 157 -19.78 -10.91 -43.66
C ALA A 157 -18.95 -9.62 -43.51
N SER A 158 -18.99 -8.70 -44.48
CA SER A 158 -18.20 -7.46 -44.41
C SER A 158 -18.48 -6.58 -43.18
N PRO A 159 -19.72 -6.46 -42.66
CA PRO A 159 -19.99 -5.75 -41.41
C PRO A 159 -19.27 -6.34 -40.18
N LEU A 160 -18.86 -7.61 -40.22
CA LEU A 160 -18.23 -8.28 -39.07
C LEU A 160 -16.71 -8.09 -39.03
N LEU A 161 -16.10 -7.47 -40.04
CA LEU A 161 -14.65 -7.31 -40.15
C LEU A 161 -14.07 -6.26 -39.20
N CYS A 162 -14.81 -5.17 -38.95
CA CYS A 162 -14.32 -4.04 -38.18
C CYS A 162 -15.46 -3.46 -37.33
N PRO A 163 -15.89 -4.18 -36.27
CA PRO A 163 -16.93 -3.67 -35.37
C PRO A 163 -16.44 -2.49 -34.51
N PHE A 164 -15.14 -2.39 -34.25
CA PHE A 164 -14.51 -1.28 -33.55
C PHE A 164 -13.43 -0.65 -34.43
N LEU A 165 -13.51 0.67 -34.61
CA LEU A 165 -12.51 1.44 -35.31
C LEU A 165 -11.47 1.95 -34.30
N ASN A 166 -10.25 1.41 -34.35
CA ASN A 166 -9.14 1.85 -33.50
C ASN A 166 -8.36 2.95 -34.20
N SER A 167 -8.25 4.11 -33.56
CA SER A 167 -7.54 5.28 -34.09
C SER A 167 -6.42 5.73 -33.17
N LYS A 168 -5.22 5.85 -33.73
CA LYS A 168 -4.12 6.58 -33.10
C LYS A 168 -4.31 8.08 -33.32
N LEU A 169 -3.73 8.89 -32.43
CA LEU A 169 -3.67 10.34 -32.58
C LEU A 169 -2.60 10.75 -33.61
N ASP A 170 -2.82 10.41 -34.88
CA ASP A 170 -1.99 10.80 -36.01
C ASP A 170 -2.78 10.84 -37.34
N GLN A 171 -2.20 11.46 -38.37
CA GLN A 171 -2.87 11.64 -39.66
C GLN A 171 -3.02 10.33 -40.43
N GLU A 172 -2.05 9.43 -40.33
CA GLU A 172 -2.09 8.15 -41.05
C GLU A 172 -3.27 7.29 -40.59
N SER A 173 -3.54 7.28 -39.29
CA SER A 173 -4.68 6.60 -38.71
C SER A 173 -6.01 7.19 -39.17
N LEU A 174 -6.11 8.52 -39.30
CA LEU A 174 -7.30 9.18 -39.84
C LEU A 174 -7.53 8.82 -41.31
N ASP A 175 -6.46 8.85 -42.13
CA ASP A 175 -6.54 8.53 -43.56
C ASP A 175 -6.95 7.07 -43.77
N ARG A 176 -6.39 6.14 -42.98
CA ARG A 176 -6.78 4.73 -43.00
C ARG A 176 -8.25 4.53 -42.57
N ALA A 177 -8.69 5.24 -41.54
CA ALA A 177 -10.09 5.21 -41.11
C ALA A 177 -11.04 5.71 -42.22
N GLU A 178 -10.68 6.81 -42.90
CA GLU A 178 -11.46 7.35 -44.01
C GLU A 178 -11.60 6.33 -45.16
N ILE A 179 -10.50 5.66 -45.52
CA ILE A 179 -10.49 4.61 -46.55
C ILE A 179 -11.37 3.42 -46.14
N LEU A 180 -11.29 2.98 -44.87
CA LEU A 180 -12.11 1.88 -44.36
C LEU A 180 -13.60 2.22 -44.38
N LEU A 181 -13.95 3.42 -43.94
CA LEU A 181 -15.32 3.89 -43.84
C LEU A 181 -15.94 4.29 -45.19
N ALA A 182 -15.11 4.49 -46.24
CA ALA A 182 -15.61 4.65 -47.60
C ALA A 182 -16.32 3.39 -48.13
N ASN A 183 -16.05 2.21 -47.53
CA ASN A 183 -16.78 0.98 -47.84
C ASN A 183 -18.08 0.90 -47.00
N SER A 184 -19.23 1.08 -47.66
CA SER A 184 -20.54 1.09 -47.00
C SER A 184 -20.87 -0.20 -46.23
N TYR A 185 -20.38 -1.36 -46.66
CA TYR A 185 -20.64 -2.62 -45.96
C TYR A 185 -19.84 -2.71 -44.64
N ILE A 186 -18.58 -2.26 -44.65
CA ILE A 186 -17.75 -2.23 -43.44
C ILE A 186 -18.27 -1.15 -42.49
N ALA A 187 -18.56 0.05 -43.00
CA ALA A 187 -19.12 1.15 -42.21
C ALA A 187 -20.44 0.75 -41.52
N SER A 188 -21.30 -0.05 -42.19
CA SER A 188 -22.54 -0.57 -41.59
C SER A 188 -22.33 -1.56 -40.44
N GLY A 189 -21.09 -2.03 -40.24
CA GLY A 189 -20.68 -2.94 -39.17
C GLY A 189 -20.07 -2.26 -37.96
N VAL A 190 -19.54 -1.04 -38.11
CA VAL A 190 -18.89 -0.31 -37.02
C VAL A 190 -19.92 0.03 -35.95
N MET A 191 -19.63 -0.31 -34.70
CA MET A 191 -20.47 -0.06 -33.53
C MET A 191 -19.77 0.85 -32.52
N GLY A 192 -18.43 0.92 -32.56
CA GLY A 192 -17.69 1.81 -31.68
C GLY A 192 -16.39 2.32 -32.27
N ILE A 193 -15.85 3.36 -31.63
CA ILE A 193 -14.60 4.01 -31.96
C ILE A 193 -13.73 4.00 -30.70
N GLN A 194 -12.47 3.61 -30.87
CA GLN A 194 -11.47 3.59 -29.82
C GLN A 194 -10.33 4.54 -30.19
N VAL A 195 -9.96 5.43 -29.27
CA VAL A 195 -8.95 6.47 -29.46
C VAL A 195 -7.83 6.29 -28.46
N SER A 196 -6.61 6.07 -28.97
CA SER A 196 -5.39 6.07 -28.16
C SER A 196 -4.80 7.48 -28.07
N LEU A 197 -4.58 7.94 -26.84
CA LEU A 197 -3.98 9.24 -26.51
C LEU A 197 -2.48 9.14 -26.19
N GLU A 198 -1.78 8.15 -26.74
CA GLU A 198 -0.32 8.13 -26.75
C GLU A 198 0.22 9.42 -27.41
N TYR A 199 1.18 10.06 -26.78
CA TYR A 199 1.66 11.38 -27.18
C TYR A 199 3.17 11.43 -27.33
N ARG A 200 3.63 12.33 -28.21
CA ARG A 200 5.04 12.68 -28.37
C ARG A 200 5.31 14.01 -27.67
N PRO A 201 5.84 14.00 -26.43
CA PRO A 201 6.25 15.20 -25.71
C PRO A 201 7.10 16.15 -26.57
N ILE A 202 6.79 17.44 -26.48
CA ILE A 202 7.57 18.47 -27.19
C ILE A 202 8.97 18.59 -26.59
N GLU A 203 9.10 18.33 -25.28
CA GLU A 203 10.33 18.35 -24.51
C GLU A 203 11.36 17.37 -25.07
N LEU A 204 10.91 16.18 -25.50
CA LEU A 204 11.76 15.21 -26.18
C LEU A 204 12.09 15.63 -27.61
N ALA A 205 11.16 16.29 -28.31
CA ALA A 205 11.40 16.81 -29.66
C ALA A 205 12.39 17.99 -29.67
N GLU A 206 12.39 18.84 -28.65
CA GLU A 206 13.29 20.00 -28.54
C GLU A 206 14.69 19.65 -28.04
N SER A 207 14.83 18.51 -27.34
CA SER A 207 16.09 18.08 -26.74
C SER A 207 16.53 16.71 -27.22
N PHE A 208 17.45 16.68 -28.18
CA PHE A 208 18.09 15.45 -28.67
C PHE A 208 18.66 14.58 -27.54
N ARG A 209 19.29 15.24 -26.54
CA ARG A 209 19.87 14.55 -25.39
C ARG A 209 18.80 13.95 -24.48
N GLN A 210 17.70 14.66 -24.25
CA GLN A 210 16.61 14.15 -23.40
C GLN A 210 15.89 12.98 -24.08
N PHE A 211 15.69 13.07 -25.40
CA PHE A 211 15.24 11.93 -26.22
C PHE A 211 16.19 10.73 -26.11
N ALA A 212 17.51 10.94 -26.15
CA ALA A 212 18.50 9.87 -25.99
C ALA A 212 18.46 9.20 -24.62
N ILE A 213 18.42 9.98 -23.55
CA ILE A 213 18.30 9.47 -22.18
C ILE A 213 17.05 8.61 -22.06
N TRP A 214 15.93 9.11 -22.56
CA TRP A 214 14.64 8.43 -22.44
C TRP A 214 14.59 7.13 -23.24
N ARG A 215 14.99 7.15 -24.51
CA ARG A 215 15.03 5.94 -25.35
C ARG A 215 16.02 4.89 -24.87
N MET A 216 17.13 5.31 -24.24
CA MET A 216 18.03 4.37 -23.56
C MET A 216 17.37 3.75 -22.33
N GLY A 217 16.57 4.51 -21.59
CA GLY A 217 15.72 3.99 -20.51
C GLY A 217 14.73 2.94 -21.01
N ASP A 218 13.98 3.24 -22.08
CA ASP A 218 13.02 2.29 -22.69
C ASP A 218 13.72 0.98 -23.11
N LEU A 219 14.88 1.07 -23.75
CA LEU A 219 15.67 -0.10 -24.13
C LEU A 219 16.08 -0.95 -22.92
N GLY A 220 16.43 -0.30 -21.80
CA GLY A 220 16.74 -0.99 -20.54
C GLY A 220 15.56 -1.79 -20.02
N GLN A 221 14.34 -1.22 -20.10
CA GLN A 221 13.10 -1.92 -19.72
C GLN A 221 12.81 -3.10 -20.66
N LEU A 222 12.97 -2.93 -21.97
CA LEU A 222 12.81 -4.01 -22.94
C LEU A 222 13.81 -5.16 -22.67
N ASN A 223 15.05 -4.83 -22.33
CA ASN A 223 16.05 -5.85 -21.99
C ASN A 223 15.68 -6.60 -20.70
N HIS A 224 15.22 -5.88 -19.67
CA HIS A 224 14.75 -6.49 -18.42
C HIS A 224 13.56 -7.45 -18.65
N ALA A 225 12.62 -7.09 -19.53
CA ALA A 225 11.49 -7.94 -19.88
C ALA A 225 11.90 -9.27 -20.54
N VAL A 226 13.03 -9.28 -21.26
CA VAL A 226 13.60 -10.48 -21.90
C VAL A 226 14.42 -11.33 -20.92
N ASP A 227 15.03 -10.73 -19.88
CA ASP A 227 15.95 -11.42 -18.94
C ASP A 227 15.25 -12.19 -17.78
N TRP A 228 13.99 -11.91 -17.45
CA TRP A 228 13.29 -12.55 -16.32
C TRP A 228 12.80 -13.98 -16.64
N PRO A 229 12.96 -15.03 -15.80
CA PRO A 229 12.28 -16.33 -16.00
C PRO A 229 10.78 -16.24 -15.66
N ILE A 230 9.89 -16.94 -16.38
CA ILE A 230 8.49 -17.09 -15.94
C ILE A 230 8.46 -18.12 -14.81
N ASP A 231 7.76 -17.83 -13.70
CA ASP A 231 7.24 -18.88 -12.81
C ASP A 231 6.13 -19.60 -13.57
N VAL A 232 6.42 -20.81 -14.05
CA VAL A 232 5.54 -21.59 -14.92
C VAL A 232 4.54 -22.34 -14.05
N ASP A 233 3.30 -21.84 -13.97
CA ASP A 233 2.14 -22.62 -13.49
C ASP A 233 1.26 -23.15 -14.64
N ASP A 234 1.59 -22.87 -15.91
CA ASP A 234 0.89 -23.41 -17.07
C ASP A 234 1.75 -24.47 -17.80
N GLU A 235 1.37 -25.73 -17.64
CA GLU A 235 2.13 -26.94 -18.04
C GLU A 235 2.16 -27.23 -19.56
N GLU A 236 1.66 -26.36 -20.45
CA GLU A 236 1.45 -26.73 -21.87
C GLU A 236 2.48 -26.21 -22.89
N ASP A 237 3.43 -25.32 -22.55
CA ASP A 237 4.39 -24.78 -23.53
C ASP A 237 5.85 -25.24 -23.32
N LEU A 238 6.06 -26.52 -22.98
CA LEU A 238 7.39 -27.11 -22.74
C LEU A 238 8.08 -27.73 -23.97
N GLU A 239 7.63 -27.48 -25.19
CA GLU A 239 8.33 -27.93 -26.41
C GLU A 239 8.61 -26.79 -27.39
N SER A 240 9.38 -25.76 -27.00
CA SER A 240 10.43 -25.14 -27.83
C SER A 240 11.07 -23.87 -27.23
N GLY A 241 12.18 -24.05 -26.51
CA GLY A 241 13.34 -23.13 -26.54
C GLY A 241 13.45 -22.01 -25.50
N PRO A 242 13.94 -22.29 -24.27
CA PRO A 242 14.30 -21.23 -23.31
C PRO A 242 15.76 -20.73 -23.42
N ASP A 243 16.65 -21.43 -24.13
CA ASP A 243 18.10 -21.14 -24.09
C ASP A 243 18.63 -20.22 -25.22
N GLN A 244 17.80 -19.77 -26.17
CA GLN A 244 18.26 -18.96 -27.32
C GLN A 244 17.99 -17.45 -27.23
N LEU A 245 17.18 -16.97 -26.28
CA LEU A 245 16.79 -15.55 -26.22
C LEU A 245 17.76 -14.66 -25.43
N ARG A 246 18.84 -15.23 -24.88
CA ARG A 246 19.75 -14.50 -23.99
C ARG A 246 20.66 -13.55 -24.77
N THR A 247 20.37 -12.26 -24.57
CA THR A 247 21.06 -11.07 -25.06
C THR A 247 20.91 -10.82 -26.57
N GLY A 248 19.86 -10.07 -26.93
CA GLY A 248 19.86 -9.33 -28.19
C GLY A 248 21.02 -8.32 -28.27
N ASN A 249 21.07 -7.49 -29.30
CA ASN A 249 22.14 -6.50 -29.51
C ASN A 249 22.10 -5.34 -28.48
N TYR A 250 21.40 -5.49 -27.35
CA TYR A 250 21.20 -4.45 -26.33
C TYR A 250 22.51 -3.79 -25.92
N GLN A 251 23.55 -4.57 -25.58
CA GLN A 251 24.83 -4.00 -25.17
C GLN A 251 25.53 -3.22 -26.31
N GLU A 252 25.39 -3.68 -27.56
CA GLU A 252 25.93 -2.98 -28.73
C GLU A 252 25.19 -1.66 -29.00
N ILE A 253 23.86 -1.67 -28.89
CA ILE A 253 23.00 -0.49 -29.02
C ILE A 253 23.29 0.50 -27.89
N TYR A 254 23.35 0.02 -26.65
CA TYR A 254 23.66 0.82 -25.46
C TYR A 254 25.03 1.48 -25.59
N ASN A 255 26.07 0.72 -25.95
CA ASN A 255 27.41 1.26 -26.13
C ASN A 255 27.48 2.29 -27.26
N ALA A 256 26.73 2.07 -28.35
CA ALA A 256 26.65 3.03 -29.43
C ALA A 256 25.94 4.32 -28.97
N TRP A 257 24.86 4.24 -28.21
CA TRP A 257 24.05 5.41 -27.84
C TRP A 257 24.52 6.14 -26.58
N ASP A 258 25.31 5.51 -25.71
CA ASP A 258 25.91 6.09 -24.49
C ASP A 258 26.65 7.42 -24.78
N TYR A 259 27.19 7.56 -25.99
CA TYR A 259 27.76 8.82 -26.49
C TYR A 259 26.78 10.01 -26.40
N PHE A 260 25.51 9.82 -26.78
CA PHE A 260 24.51 10.88 -26.83
C PHE A 260 23.99 11.32 -25.45
N VAL A 261 24.30 10.56 -24.39
CA VAL A 261 23.84 10.83 -23.01
C VAL A 261 24.87 11.65 -22.21
N LYS A 262 26.16 11.62 -22.58
CA LYS A 262 27.23 12.28 -21.81
C LYS A 262 27.12 13.82 -21.83
N PRO A 263 27.27 14.52 -20.69
CA PRO A 263 27.22 15.99 -20.66
C PRO A 263 28.39 16.58 -21.45
N GLY A 264 28.10 17.41 -22.47
CA GLY A 264 29.11 18.11 -23.28
C GLY A 264 29.36 17.54 -24.68
N GLU A 265 28.71 16.44 -25.07
CA GLU A 265 28.87 15.77 -26.38
C GLU A 265 27.53 15.66 -27.14
N GLY A 266 26.70 16.71 -27.07
CA GLY A 266 25.42 16.79 -27.78
C GLY A 266 25.54 16.97 -29.30
N PRO A 267 24.42 17.07 -30.05
CA PRO A 267 24.42 17.13 -31.52
C PRO A 267 25.17 18.34 -32.11
N GLU A 268 25.55 19.31 -31.30
CA GLU A 268 26.45 20.43 -31.65
C GLU A 268 27.82 19.95 -32.20
N TYR A 269 28.19 18.70 -31.93
CA TYR A 269 29.40 18.04 -32.42
C TYR A 269 29.18 17.15 -33.65
N LEU A 270 28.03 17.22 -34.33
CA LEU A 270 27.83 16.53 -35.62
C LEU A 270 27.93 17.57 -36.77
N SER A 271 28.74 17.33 -37.79
CA SER A 271 28.77 18.22 -38.97
C SER A 271 27.54 17.95 -39.85
N SER A 272 26.68 18.97 -40.02
CA SER A 272 25.66 18.98 -41.07
C SER A 272 26.17 19.79 -42.26
N ASP A 273 26.92 19.16 -43.16
CA ASP A 273 27.15 19.77 -44.46
C ASP A 273 25.94 19.44 -45.35
N ASP A 274 25.12 20.48 -45.60
CA ASP A 274 23.96 20.57 -46.51
C ASP A 274 22.63 19.88 -46.13
N GLU A 275 21.62 20.71 -45.87
CA GLU A 275 20.21 20.38 -45.58
C GLU A 275 19.43 19.70 -46.74
N LYS A 276 20.06 19.37 -47.87
CA LYS A 276 19.32 18.99 -49.10
C LYS A 276 19.53 17.58 -49.62
N ASP A 277 20.44 16.79 -49.05
CA ASP A 277 20.60 15.40 -49.49
C ASP A 277 20.92 14.51 -48.29
N GLY A 278 20.02 13.58 -47.97
CA GLY A 278 20.16 12.75 -46.78
C GLY A 278 21.47 11.95 -46.77
N ARG A 279 22.43 12.32 -45.91
CA ARG A 279 23.59 11.57 -45.35
C ARG A 279 24.60 12.60 -44.79
N ILE A 280 25.29 12.51 -43.64
CA ILE A 280 25.59 11.54 -42.57
C ILE A 280 25.85 12.39 -41.30
N TYR A 281 25.41 11.95 -40.13
CA TYR A 281 25.86 12.53 -38.85
C TYR A 281 27.23 11.94 -38.50
N GLU A 282 28.32 12.62 -38.84
CA GLU A 282 29.68 12.19 -38.47
C GLU A 282 30.11 12.82 -37.12
N PRO A 283 30.66 12.03 -36.18
CA PRO A 283 31.16 12.56 -34.91
C PRO A 283 32.32 13.52 -35.12
N LYS A 284 32.24 14.73 -34.53
CA LYS A 284 33.43 15.57 -34.31
C LYS A 284 34.15 15.13 -33.04
N GLY A 285 35.45 14.88 -33.14
CA GLY A 285 36.31 14.62 -31.99
C GLY A 285 37.20 13.39 -32.14
N THR A 286 37.74 12.91 -31.02
CA THR A 286 38.69 11.78 -30.95
C THR A 286 38.03 10.40 -30.96
N TYR A 287 36.70 10.32 -30.87
CA TYR A 287 35.97 9.07 -30.88
C TYR A 287 35.67 8.64 -32.32
N GLN A 288 36.21 7.49 -32.73
CA GLN A 288 35.91 6.87 -34.02
C GLN A 288 35.10 5.58 -33.80
N PRO A 289 33.78 5.61 -33.99
CA PRO A 289 32.94 4.42 -33.86
C PRO A 289 33.29 3.39 -34.94
N ASP A 290 33.19 2.11 -34.60
CA ASP A 290 33.29 1.04 -35.60
C ASP A 290 32.07 1.03 -36.54
N LYS A 291 32.12 0.16 -37.57
CA LYS A 291 31.07 0.08 -38.59
C LYS A 291 29.69 -0.30 -38.02
N ALA A 292 29.64 -1.05 -36.93
CA ALA A 292 28.39 -1.49 -36.30
C ALA A 292 27.77 -0.36 -35.46
N ALA A 293 28.58 0.35 -34.67
CA ALA A 293 28.15 1.52 -33.90
C ALA A 293 27.64 2.65 -34.81
N LEU A 294 28.27 2.89 -35.97
CA LEU A 294 27.81 3.85 -36.98
C LEU A 294 26.40 3.55 -37.52
N GLU A 295 26.01 2.29 -37.57
CA GLU A 295 24.68 1.89 -38.06
C GLU A 295 23.60 2.20 -37.02
N PHE A 296 23.85 1.86 -35.74
CA PHE A 296 22.96 2.21 -34.63
C PHE A 296 22.85 3.74 -34.43
N TRP A 297 23.91 4.50 -34.70
CA TRP A 297 23.87 5.97 -34.71
C TRP A 297 22.91 6.50 -35.79
N ARG A 298 22.97 5.94 -37.00
CA ARG A 298 22.08 6.34 -38.10
C ARG A 298 20.63 6.04 -37.77
N ILE A 299 20.35 4.86 -37.19
CA ILE A 299 19.01 4.49 -36.73
C ILE A 299 18.51 5.51 -35.70
N PHE A 300 19.34 5.84 -34.70
CA PHE A 300 18.98 6.80 -33.67
C PHE A 300 18.68 8.18 -34.24
N CYS A 301 19.59 8.74 -35.05
CA CYS A 301 19.44 10.09 -35.59
C CYS A 301 18.26 10.19 -36.57
N GLN A 302 18.04 9.17 -37.41
CA GLN A 302 16.89 9.14 -38.31
C GLN A 302 15.58 8.97 -37.53
N GLY A 303 15.60 8.14 -36.49
CA GLY A 303 14.48 7.95 -35.56
C GLY A 303 14.09 9.24 -34.86
N TYR A 304 15.07 10.03 -34.38
CA TYR A 304 14.83 11.34 -33.79
C TYR A 304 14.24 12.35 -34.80
N LYS A 305 14.78 12.41 -36.03
CA LYS A 305 14.21 13.27 -37.09
C LYS A 305 12.74 12.93 -37.36
N GLU A 306 12.43 11.64 -37.45
CA GLU A 306 11.05 11.20 -37.68
C GLU A 306 10.18 11.49 -36.45
N TYR A 307 10.70 11.31 -35.24
CA TYR A 307 10.02 11.67 -34.00
C TYR A 307 9.64 13.16 -33.99
N VAL A 308 10.57 14.07 -34.29
CA VAL A 308 10.32 15.52 -34.35
C VAL A 308 9.25 15.87 -35.40
N LYS A 309 9.32 15.24 -36.57
CA LYS A 309 8.31 15.43 -37.64
C LYS A 309 6.92 14.95 -37.21
N LEU A 310 6.83 13.76 -36.62
CA LEU A 310 5.57 13.19 -36.16
C LEU A 310 5.02 13.94 -34.95
N GLN A 311 5.87 14.42 -34.05
CA GLN A 311 5.49 15.26 -32.93
C GLN A 311 4.84 16.56 -33.41
N ARG A 312 5.45 17.25 -34.39
CA ARG A 312 4.88 18.47 -34.96
C ARG A 312 3.51 18.23 -35.59
N SER A 313 3.40 17.16 -36.40
CA SER A 313 2.13 16.75 -37.01
C SER A 313 1.05 16.45 -35.96
N GLN A 314 1.41 15.70 -34.91
CA GLN A 314 0.52 15.37 -33.81
C GLN A 314 0.08 16.61 -33.03
N TYR A 315 1.00 17.52 -32.73
CA TYR A 315 0.70 18.79 -32.08
C TYR A 315 -0.26 19.65 -32.90
N ASP A 316 -0.01 19.79 -34.21
CA ASP A 316 -0.87 20.55 -35.13
C ASP A 316 -2.28 19.96 -35.18
N LEU A 317 -2.42 18.63 -35.18
CA LEU A 317 -3.72 17.93 -35.14
C LEU A 317 -4.55 18.27 -33.90
N ILE A 318 -3.89 18.39 -32.74
CA ILE A 318 -4.51 18.76 -31.46
C ILE A 318 -4.89 20.25 -31.48
N GLN A 319 -3.93 21.14 -31.75
CA GLN A 319 -4.14 22.59 -31.67
C GLN A 319 -5.18 23.10 -32.68
N SER A 320 -5.16 22.59 -33.91
CA SER A 320 -6.13 22.96 -34.95
C SER A 320 -7.52 22.31 -34.75
N ARG A 321 -7.64 21.39 -33.78
CA ARG A 321 -8.79 20.51 -33.56
C ARG A 321 -9.15 19.64 -34.77
N THR A 322 -8.20 19.44 -35.70
CA THR A 322 -8.42 18.70 -36.95
C THR A 322 -8.72 17.24 -36.66
N PHE A 323 -8.04 16.64 -35.67
CA PHE A 323 -8.29 15.25 -35.28
C PHE A 323 -9.75 15.04 -34.86
N VAL A 324 -10.22 15.83 -33.90
CA VAL A 324 -11.58 15.77 -33.36
C VAL A 324 -12.64 16.05 -34.43
N LYS A 325 -12.44 17.09 -35.27
CA LYS A 325 -13.37 17.44 -36.36
C LYS A 325 -13.48 16.31 -37.40
N THR A 326 -12.34 15.75 -37.81
CA THR A 326 -12.31 14.70 -38.83
C THR A 326 -12.97 13.43 -38.32
N LEU A 327 -12.61 12.98 -37.12
CA LEU A 327 -13.19 11.77 -36.53
C LEU A 327 -14.71 11.91 -36.27
N SER A 328 -15.16 13.08 -35.80
CA SER A 328 -16.59 13.35 -35.60
C SER A 328 -17.37 13.38 -36.92
N SER A 329 -16.79 13.96 -37.98
CA SER A 329 -17.35 13.92 -39.34
C SER A 329 -17.47 12.48 -39.84
N MET A 330 -16.42 11.67 -39.67
CA MET A 330 -16.44 10.25 -40.04
C MET A 330 -17.54 9.48 -39.28
N ALA A 331 -17.63 9.69 -37.96
CA ALA A 331 -18.63 9.05 -37.10
C ALA A 331 -20.07 9.41 -37.50
N SER A 332 -20.33 10.66 -37.92
CA SER A 332 -21.66 11.10 -38.35
C SER A 332 -22.21 10.30 -39.55
N ARG A 333 -21.33 9.77 -40.41
CA ARG A 333 -21.72 8.96 -41.58
C ARG A 333 -22.17 7.55 -41.24
N LEU A 334 -21.89 7.07 -40.02
CA LEU A 334 -22.27 5.73 -39.58
C LEU A 334 -23.79 5.60 -39.31
N ASN A 335 -24.49 6.72 -39.13
CA ASN A 335 -25.96 6.81 -38.98
C ASN A 335 -26.54 5.83 -37.95
N ARG A 336 -25.87 5.66 -36.81
CA ARG A 336 -26.33 4.85 -35.68
C ARG A 336 -25.75 5.34 -34.35
N PRO A 337 -26.31 4.91 -33.21
CA PRO A 337 -25.67 5.12 -31.93
C PRO A 337 -24.32 4.38 -31.85
N LEU A 338 -23.34 5.00 -31.19
CA LEU A 338 -21.97 4.48 -31.10
C LEU A 338 -21.50 4.32 -29.64
N ALA A 339 -20.53 3.41 -29.47
CA ALA A 339 -19.69 3.33 -28.29
C ALA A 339 -18.36 4.07 -28.52
N LEU A 340 -17.89 4.82 -27.54
CA LEU A 340 -16.61 5.53 -27.58
C LEU A 340 -15.73 5.05 -26.43
N ARG A 341 -14.48 4.66 -26.73
CA ARG A 341 -13.42 4.45 -25.74
C ARG A 341 -12.27 5.40 -26.01
N ILE A 342 -11.81 6.10 -24.97
CA ILE A 342 -10.59 6.93 -25.03
C ILE A 342 -9.65 6.43 -23.94
N HIS A 343 -8.40 6.14 -24.28
CA HIS A 343 -7.44 5.50 -23.36
C HIS A 343 -6.01 5.96 -23.67
N ASN A 344 -5.05 5.66 -22.79
CA ASN A 344 -3.68 6.20 -22.85
C ASN A 344 -2.65 5.33 -23.61
N SER A 345 -3.01 4.14 -24.06
CA SER A 345 -2.08 3.18 -24.70
C SER A 345 -2.78 2.38 -25.78
N PHE A 346 -2.23 2.29 -27.00
CA PHE A 346 -2.87 1.61 -28.12
C PHE A 346 -3.09 0.09 -27.90
N ASP A 347 -2.38 -0.51 -26.95
CA ASP A 347 -2.56 -1.89 -26.47
C ASP A 347 -2.69 -1.87 -24.93
N PRO A 348 -3.87 -1.54 -24.39
CA PRO A 348 -4.05 -1.27 -22.95
C PRO A 348 -3.83 -2.49 -22.05
N ASP A 349 -3.89 -3.71 -22.60
CA ASP A 349 -3.61 -4.97 -21.89
C ASP A 349 -2.25 -5.57 -22.30
N GLY A 350 -1.51 -4.88 -23.17
CA GLY A 350 -0.23 -5.30 -23.71
C GLY A 350 0.91 -5.05 -22.74
N LEU A 351 1.19 -6.01 -21.85
CA LEU A 351 2.57 -6.20 -21.41
C LEU A 351 3.42 -6.37 -22.67
N PRO A 352 4.60 -5.71 -22.80
CA PRO A 352 5.47 -5.94 -23.94
C PRO A 352 5.72 -7.44 -24.02
N ASN A 353 5.16 -8.09 -25.04
CA ASN A 353 5.39 -9.49 -25.28
C ASN A 353 6.91 -9.64 -25.37
N ARG A 354 7.50 -10.57 -24.59
CA ARG A 354 8.95 -10.82 -24.60
C ARG A 354 9.48 -10.98 -26.02
N TYR A 355 8.64 -11.51 -26.91
CA TYR A 355 8.94 -11.66 -28.32
C TYR A 355 9.07 -10.33 -29.09
N ASP A 356 8.22 -9.32 -28.81
CA ASP A 356 8.30 -8.00 -29.45
C ASP A 356 9.48 -7.21 -28.87
N ALA A 357 9.71 -7.29 -27.56
CA ALA A 357 10.92 -6.74 -26.94
C ALA A 357 12.20 -7.36 -27.54
N TYR A 358 12.21 -8.70 -27.70
CA TYR A 358 13.30 -9.40 -28.35
C TYR A 358 13.52 -8.97 -29.80
N LYS A 359 12.44 -8.83 -30.59
CA LYS A 359 12.51 -8.32 -31.97
C LYS A 359 13.11 -6.92 -32.05
N ILE A 360 12.68 -6.00 -31.20
CA ILE A 360 13.23 -4.63 -31.16
C ILE A 360 14.74 -4.66 -30.83
N LEU A 361 15.16 -5.57 -29.94
CA LEU A 361 16.56 -5.71 -29.54
C LEU A 361 17.43 -6.48 -30.54
N THR A 362 16.85 -7.16 -31.54
CA THR A 362 17.59 -8.02 -32.48
C THR A 362 17.47 -7.60 -33.95
N ASP A 363 16.34 -7.00 -34.36
CA ASP A 363 16.07 -6.54 -35.70
C ASP A 363 16.19 -5.00 -35.80
N LYS A 364 17.06 -4.53 -36.68
CA LYS A 364 17.34 -3.10 -36.88
C LYS A 364 16.15 -2.33 -37.46
N THR A 365 15.28 -2.99 -38.22
CA THR A 365 14.06 -2.41 -38.80
C THR A 365 13.02 -2.19 -37.71
N GLU A 366 12.90 -3.16 -36.79
CA GLU A 366 12.02 -3.06 -35.63
C GLU A 366 12.53 -1.97 -34.66
N LEU A 367 13.85 -1.93 -34.40
CA LEU A 367 14.48 -0.85 -33.65
C LEU A 367 14.21 0.53 -34.29
N ALA A 368 14.37 0.65 -35.61
CA ALA A 368 14.11 1.91 -36.32
C ALA A 368 12.63 2.33 -36.26
N SER A 369 11.71 1.38 -36.27
CA SER A 369 10.26 1.61 -36.15
C SER A 369 9.85 1.96 -34.72
N PHE A 370 10.59 1.46 -33.73
CA PHE A 370 10.43 1.77 -32.31
C PHE A 370 10.87 3.20 -31.96
N MET A 371 11.95 3.71 -32.56
CA MET A 371 12.49 5.04 -32.24
C MET A 371 11.47 6.19 -32.24
N PRO A 372 10.58 6.33 -33.25
CA PRO A 372 9.63 7.43 -33.32
C PRO A 372 8.28 7.12 -32.65
N THR A 373 8.13 6.07 -31.84
CA THR A 373 6.85 5.76 -31.17
C THR A 373 6.42 6.84 -30.19
N ALA A 374 5.11 6.93 -29.94
CA ALA A 374 4.54 7.82 -28.93
C ALA A 374 4.60 7.14 -27.55
N HIS A 375 4.44 7.94 -26.49
CA HIS A 375 4.54 7.50 -25.10
C HIS A 375 3.18 7.45 -24.43
N THR A 376 3.04 6.50 -23.51
CA THR A 376 1.87 6.44 -22.62
C THR A 376 1.92 7.57 -21.59
N TRP A 377 0.77 7.91 -20.98
CA TRP A 377 0.73 8.97 -19.96
C TRP A 377 1.56 8.63 -18.73
N ARG A 378 1.66 7.32 -18.41
CA ARG A 378 2.51 6.80 -17.36
C ARG A 378 3.99 7.09 -17.63
N GLU A 379 4.49 6.70 -18.79
CA GLU A 379 5.85 7.00 -19.20
C GLU A 379 6.13 8.51 -19.13
N MET A 380 5.13 9.33 -19.47
CA MET A 380 5.29 10.77 -19.39
C MET A 380 5.44 11.32 -17.97
N TYR A 381 4.80 10.71 -16.99
CA TYR A 381 4.95 11.09 -15.58
C TYR A 381 6.31 10.70 -14.99
N ASP A 382 6.90 9.60 -15.48
CA ASP A 382 8.21 9.10 -15.01
C ASP A 382 9.40 9.95 -15.52
N MET A 383 9.18 10.91 -16.43
CA MET A 383 10.25 11.74 -17.04
C MET A 383 10.93 12.74 -16.10
N GLY A 384 10.44 12.93 -14.87
CA GLY A 384 11.04 13.82 -13.86
C GLY A 384 10.94 15.33 -14.16
N SER A 385 10.49 15.70 -15.37
CA SER A 385 10.08 17.06 -15.76
C SER A 385 8.59 17.03 -16.08
N PRO A 386 7.78 18.00 -15.60
CA PRO A 386 6.34 18.01 -15.89
C PRO A 386 6.10 18.20 -17.40
N VAL A 387 5.58 17.16 -18.06
CA VAL A 387 5.14 17.19 -19.45
C VAL A 387 3.71 17.68 -19.53
N VAL A 388 3.44 18.61 -20.46
CA VAL A 388 2.09 19.15 -20.64
C VAL A 388 1.23 18.20 -21.50
N LEU A 389 0.12 17.70 -20.94
CA LEU A 389 -0.78 16.75 -21.59
C LEU A 389 -1.81 17.44 -22.50
N HIS A 390 -1.36 18.08 -23.58
CA HIS A 390 -2.24 18.78 -24.52
C HIS A 390 -3.37 17.92 -25.08
N GLN A 391 -3.14 16.62 -25.24
CA GLN A 391 -4.10 15.64 -25.73
C GLN A 391 -5.22 15.32 -24.73
N ALA A 392 -5.10 15.67 -23.45
CA ALA A 392 -6.15 15.43 -22.45
C ALA A 392 -7.48 16.12 -22.83
N LYS A 393 -7.40 17.22 -23.57
CA LYS A 393 -8.56 17.98 -24.07
C LYS A 393 -9.48 17.19 -24.98
N ILE A 394 -8.95 16.16 -25.66
CA ILE A 394 -9.72 15.27 -26.53
C ILE A 394 -10.78 14.50 -25.74
N LEU A 395 -10.55 14.23 -24.44
CA LEU A 395 -11.51 13.56 -23.56
C LEU A 395 -12.85 14.29 -23.53
N SER A 396 -12.83 15.62 -23.44
CA SER A 396 -14.04 16.46 -23.44
C SER A 396 -14.47 16.89 -24.84
N GLU A 397 -13.52 17.25 -25.71
CA GLU A 397 -13.85 17.85 -27.02
C GLU A 397 -14.42 16.85 -28.03
N LEU A 398 -13.99 15.58 -27.99
CA LEU A 398 -14.46 14.58 -28.95
C LEU A 398 -15.93 14.23 -28.75
N PRO A 399 -16.43 13.90 -27.52
CA PRO A 399 -17.86 13.73 -27.29
C PRO A 399 -18.69 14.94 -27.74
N ILE A 400 -18.25 16.16 -27.41
CA ILE A 400 -18.92 17.40 -27.79
C ILE A 400 -18.99 17.55 -29.31
N ALA A 401 -17.89 17.35 -30.02
CA ALA A 401 -17.85 17.48 -31.47
C ALA A 401 -18.69 16.41 -32.18
N MET A 402 -18.70 15.17 -31.66
CA MET A 402 -19.58 14.10 -32.14
C MET A 402 -21.05 14.45 -31.96
N HIS A 403 -21.42 14.98 -30.79
CA HIS A 403 -22.77 15.45 -30.53
C HIS A 403 -23.19 16.59 -31.48
N LYS A 404 -22.32 17.59 -31.66
CA LYS A 404 -22.55 18.69 -32.63
C LYS A 404 -22.66 18.20 -34.08
N ALA A 405 -22.03 17.08 -34.42
CA ALA A 405 -22.16 16.42 -35.71
C ALA A 405 -23.41 15.51 -35.83
N GLY A 406 -24.26 15.45 -34.81
CA GLY A 406 -25.49 14.65 -34.78
C GLY A 406 -25.29 13.18 -34.40
N VAL A 407 -24.12 12.81 -33.88
CA VAL A 407 -23.84 11.45 -33.41
C VAL A 407 -24.42 11.25 -32.01
N ILE A 408 -25.04 10.10 -31.79
CA ILE A 408 -25.57 9.70 -30.48
C ILE A 408 -24.60 8.71 -29.85
N LEU A 409 -24.06 9.02 -28.67
CA LEU A 409 -23.26 8.10 -27.88
C LEU A 409 -24.15 7.34 -26.89
N ARG A 410 -24.01 6.01 -26.85
CA ARG A 410 -24.69 5.13 -25.86
C ARG A 410 -23.72 4.60 -24.81
N HIS A 411 -22.43 4.52 -25.15
CA HIS A 411 -21.39 4.05 -24.24
C HIS A 411 -20.18 4.97 -24.31
N LEU A 412 -19.64 5.34 -23.15
CA LEU A 412 -18.39 6.09 -23.02
C LEU A 412 -17.47 5.40 -22.02
N SER A 413 -16.28 4.99 -22.46
CA SER A 413 -15.21 4.49 -21.60
C SER A 413 -14.00 5.43 -21.66
N VAL A 414 -13.51 5.83 -20.49
CA VAL A 414 -12.36 6.71 -20.32
C VAL A 414 -11.32 5.96 -19.50
N GLY A 415 -10.28 5.45 -20.16
CA GLY A 415 -9.19 4.69 -19.53
C GLY A 415 -8.05 5.54 -18.97
N CYS A 416 -8.16 6.87 -19.00
CA CYS A 416 -7.14 7.77 -18.50
C CYS A 416 -7.69 9.15 -18.13
N LEU A 417 -7.26 9.67 -16.98
CA LEU A 417 -7.43 11.05 -16.55
C LEU A 417 -6.08 11.59 -16.07
N PRO A 418 -5.83 12.91 -16.17
CA PRO A 418 -4.62 13.51 -15.62
C PRO A 418 -4.45 13.21 -14.14
N GLU A 419 -3.25 12.80 -13.73
CA GLU A 419 -2.96 12.34 -12.37
C GLU A 419 -2.02 13.25 -11.57
N LEU A 420 -1.01 13.83 -12.21
CA LEU A 420 0.02 14.65 -11.54
C LEU A 420 0.01 16.12 -11.97
N ASN A 421 -0.37 16.42 -13.20
CA ASN A 421 -0.36 17.77 -13.78
C ASN A 421 -1.32 17.87 -14.98
N SER A 422 -1.44 19.06 -15.57
CA SER A 422 -2.25 19.32 -16.78
C SER A 422 -3.75 19.06 -16.60
N PHE A 423 -4.27 19.22 -15.38
CA PHE A 423 -5.68 19.00 -15.06
C PHE A 423 -6.60 19.96 -15.82
N GLU A 424 -6.16 21.21 -15.98
CA GLU A 424 -6.86 22.27 -16.71
C GLU A 424 -7.04 21.93 -18.21
N LYS A 425 -6.22 21.02 -18.74
CA LYS A 425 -6.35 20.57 -20.14
C LYS A 425 -7.56 19.69 -20.38
N LEU A 426 -8.30 19.27 -19.35
CA LEU A 426 -9.61 18.63 -19.52
C LEU A 426 -10.71 19.61 -19.92
N CYS A 427 -10.56 20.90 -19.59
CA CYS A 427 -11.58 21.90 -19.89
C CYS A 427 -11.88 21.95 -21.40
N PRO A 428 -13.14 21.74 -21.82
CA PRO A 428 -13.51 21.93 -23.21
C PRO A 428 -13.46 23.42 -23.58
N GLY A 429 -13.07 23.73 -24.83
CA GLY A 429 -13.09 25.11 -25.35
C GLY A 429 -11.75 25.85 -25.27
N GLU A 430 -11.71 27.17 -25.40
CA GLU A 430 -10.47 27.96 -25.24
C GLU A 430 -10.26 28.44 -23.80
N ASP A 431 -11.35 28.56 -23.05
CA ASP A 431 -11.36 28.90 -21.63
C ASP A 431 -11.08 27.64 -20.80
N GLU A 432 -9.93 27.62 -20.14
CA GLU A 432 -9.49 26.51 -19.27
C GLU A 432 -9.90 26.72 -17.80
N SER A 433 -10.80 27.66 -17.50
CA SER A 433 -11.32 27.88 -16.14
C SER A 433 -12.37 26.84 -15.70
N LEU A 434 -12.48 26.64 -14.39
CA LEU A 434 -13.46 25.74 -13.77
C LEU A 434 -14.92 26.13 -14.09
N ASP A 435 -15.19 27.43 -14.27
CA ASP A 435 -16.54 27.97 -14.53
C ASP A 435 -16.90 28.00 -16.03
N SER A 436 -16.11 27.32 -16.87
CA SER A 436 -16.34 27.32 -18.32
C SER A 436 -17.73 26.78 -18.68
N PRO A 437 -18.53 27.51 -19.49
CA PRO A 437 -19.85 27.04 -19.93
C PRO A 437 -19.76 25.79 -20.82
N ALA A 438 -18.57 25.45 -21.30
CA ALA A 438 -18.35 24.28 -22.14
C ALA A 438 -18.54 22.94 -21.39
N TRP A 439 -18.52 22.94 -20.05
CA TRP A 439 -18.91 21.76 -19.26
C TRP A 439 -20.37 21.36 -19.49
N GLU A 440 -21.27 22.34 -19.69
CA GLU A 440 -22.67 22.07 -20.04
C GLU A 440 -22.80 21.43 -21.42
N GLU A 441 -21.92 21.79 -22.37
CA GLU A 441 -21.88 21.13 -23.68
C GLU A 441 -21.44 19.66 -23.57
N LEU A 442 -20.52 19.34 -22.66
CA LEU A 442 -20.13 17.96 -22.38
C LEU A 442 -21.31 17.16 -21.80
N SER A 443 -22.02 17.74 -20.81
CA SER A 443 -23.24 17.13 -20.27
C SER A 443 -24.30 16.88 -21.34
N ALA A 444 -24.53 17.85 -22.24
CA ALA A 444 -25.45 17.70 -23.37
C ALA A 444 -25.00 16.58 -24.34
N ALA A 445 -23.70 16.48 -24.62
CA ALA A 445 -23.15 15.42 -25.46
C ALA A 445 -23.36 14.01 -24.88
N CYS A 446 -23.37 13.91 -23.55
CA CYS A 446 -23.48 12.66 -22.81
C CYS A 446 -24.92 12.29 -22.38
N GLN A 447 -25.94 13.11 -22.72
CA GLN A 447 -27.33 12.95 -22.25
C GLN A 447 -28.04 11.64 -22.68
N HIS A 448 -27.49 10.91 -23.65
CA HIS A 448 -28.04 9.66 -24.18
C HIS A 448 -27.21 8.42 -23.79
N LEU A 449 -26.19 8.58 -22.94
CA LEU A 449 -25.39 7.46 -22.48
C LEU A 449 -26.23 6.50 -21.62
N GLU A 450 -26.05 5.22 -21.88
CA GLU A 450 -26.55 4.09 -21.07
C GLU A 450 -25.42 3.50 -20.22
N VAL A 451 -24.19 3.55 -20.73
CA VAL A 451 -23.01 3.00 -20.06
C VAL A 451 -21.92 4.06 -19.93
N PHE A 452 -21.39 4.22 -18.71
CA PHE A 452 -20.20 5.03 -18.46
C PHE A 452 -19.16 4.25 -17.65
N GLN A 453 -17.94 4.24 -18.15
CA GLN A 453 -16.80 3.63 -17.50
C GLN A 453 -15.66 4.64 -17.42
N VAL A 454 -15.06 4.79 -16.23
CA VAL A 454 -13.85 5.59 -16.05
C VAL A 454 -12.84 4.82 -15.21
N GLU A 455 -11.60 4.76 -15.70
CA GLU A 455 -10.46 4.14 -15.04
C GLU A 455 -9.32 5.16 -14.97
N ARG A 456 -8.74 5.33 -13.77
CA ARG A 456 -7.45 6.04 -13.61
C ARG A 456 -6.31 5.07 -13.92
N SER A 457 -5.27 5.53 -14.61
CA SER A 457 -4.18 4.66 -15.05
C SER A 457 -3.39 4.05 -13.89
N GLY A 458 -2.88 2.83 -14.08
CA GLY A 458 -2.33 1.98 -13.00
C GLY A 458 -0.88 2.24 -12.56
N ARG A 459 -0.58 1.71 -11.36
CA ARG A 459 0.69 1.64 -10.59
C ARG A 459 1.56 2.90 -10.53
N HIS A 460 1.44 3.62 -9.41
CA HIS A 460 2.58 4.30 -8.79
C HIS A 460 3.19 3.32 -7.78
N ASP A 461 4.30 2.67 -8.14
CA ASP A 461 5.16 2.06 -7.13
C ASP A 461 5.91 3.22 -6.44
N GLN A 462 5.63 3.44 -5.14
CA GLN A 462 6.46 4.20 -4.20
C GLN A 462 6.43 5.77 -4.22
N GLY A 463 5.29 6.41 -4.49
CA GLY A 463 5.16 7.87 -4.35
C GLY A 463 4.01 8.30 -3.42
N GLU A 464 4.24 9.26 -2.53
CA GLU A 464 3.17 9.98 -1.83
C GLU A 464 2.27 10.68 -2.86
N PHE A 465 0.95 10.44 -2.80
CA PHE A 465 -0.01 11.22 -3.57
C PHE A 465 0.02 12.68 -3.08
N ILE A 466 0.57 13.59 -3.88
CA ILE A 466 0.47 15.03 -3.62
C ILE A 466 -0.88 15.50 -4.15
N PHE A 467 -1.84 15.75 -3.25
CA PHE A 467 -3.08 16.43 -3.63
C PHE A 467 -2.78 17.91 -3.91
N THR A 468 -2.95 18.32 -5.17
CA THR A 468 -3.04 19.72 -5.55
C THR A 468 -4.52 20.15 -5.61
N GLU A 469 -4.80 21.44 -5.40
CA GLU A 469 -6.16 22.02 -5.54
C GLU A 469 -6.74 21.82 -6.96
N ASP A 470 -5.92 21.42 -7.93
CA ASP A 470 -6.28 21.25 -9.34
C ASP A 470 -7.00 19.92 -9.66
N HIS A 471 -7.16 18.99 -8.71
CA HIS A 471 -7.94 17.76 -8.96
C HIS A 471 -9.44 18.01 -9.26
N VAL A 472 -9.94 19.21 -8.96
CA VAL A 472 -11.33 19.62 -9.22
C VAL A 472 -11.71 19.51 -10.70
N TYR A 473 -10.77 19.65 -11.64
CA TYR A 473 -11.07 19.45 -13.07
C TYR A 473 -11.50 18.01 -13.42
N ASN A 474 -10.86 17.00 -12.79
CA ASN A 474 -11.27 15.60 -12.95
C ASN A 474 -12.68 15.39 -12.39
N GLU A 475 -12.99 16.03 -11.27
CA GLU A 475 -14.31 15.95 -10.65
C GLU A 475 -15.39 16.56 -11.54
N ILE A 476 -15.16 17.77 -12.06
CA ILE A 476 -16.12 18.44 -12.96
C ILE A 476 -16.34 17.61 -14.23
N TYR A 477 -15.29 17.02 -14.80
CA TYR A 477 -15.42 16.14 -15.96
C TYR A 477 -16.33 14.94 -15.67
N VAL A 478 -16.03 14.19 -14.59
CA VAL A 478 -16.82 13.02 -14.19
C VAL A 478 -18.26 13.41 -13.84
N ASN A 479 -18.46 14.51 -13.12
CA ASN A 479 -19.78 15.06 -12.79
C ASN A 479 -20.60 15.41 -14.02
N SER A 480 -19.97 16.04 -15.02
CA SER A 480 -20.62 16.45 -16.26
C SER A 480 -21.22 15.26 -16.99
N VAL A 481 -20.56 14.10 -16.95
CA VAL A 481 -21.02 12.85 -17.59
C VAL A 481 -22.05 12.11 -16.72
N LEU A 482 -21.81 12.01 -15.42
CA LEU A 482 -22.66 11.24 -14.49
C LEU A 482 -24.01 11.89 -14.18
N SER A 483 -24.17 13.19 -14.45
CA SER A 483 -25.45 13.91 -14.29
C SER A 483 -26.58 13.42 -15.20
N ASN A 484 -26.30 12.50 -16.14
CA ASN A 484 -27.28 11.91 -17.05
C ASN A 484 -28.22 10.90 -16.36
N GLN A 485 -29.52 11.00 -16.64
CA GLN A 485 -30.58 10.14 -16.08
C GLN A 485 -30.84 8.84 -16.87
N GLN A 486 -30.25 8.69 -18.06
CA GLN A 486 -30.43 7.49 -18.91
C GLN A 486 -29.41 6.38 -18.61
N LEU A 487 -28.50 6.59 -17.66
CA LEU A 487 -27.48 5.60 -17.30
C LEU A 487 -28.12 4.34 -16.70
N GLU A 488 -27.75 3.19 -17.26
CA GLU A 488 -28.11 1.85 -16.78
C GLU A 488 -26.91 1.16 -16.11
N HIS A 489 -25.68 1.45 -16.58
CA HIS A 489 -24.45 0.82 -16.10
C HIS A 489 -23.35 1.86 -15.86
N VAL A 490 -22.84 1.92 -14.63
CA VAL A 490 -21.76 2.84 -14.24
C VAL A 490 -20.63 2.05 -13.58
N ASN A 491 -19.40 2.21 -14.08
CA ASN A 491 -18.19 1.76 -13.41
C ASN A 491 -17.22 2.95 -13.27
N ALA A 492 -17.07 3.47 -12.06
CA ALA A 492 -16.15 4.56 -11.76
C ALA A 492 -15.02 4.06 -10.89
N THR A 493 -13.81 3.98 -11.45
CA THR A 493 -12.60 3.55 -10.76
C THR A 493 -11.57 4.68 -10.79
N THR A 494 -11.27 5.25 -9.64
CA THR A 494 -10.29 6.34 -9.48
C THR A 494 -8.88 5.86 -9.18
N SER A 495 -8.65 4.54 -9.06
CA SER A 495 -7.36 3.87 -8.97
C SER A 495 -7.53 2.36 -9.16
N THR A 496 -6.69 1.72 -9.97
CA THR A 496 -6.80 0.30 -10.36
C THR A 496 -6.22 -0.69 -9.34
N THR A 497 -5.60 -0.22 -8.26
CA THR A 497 -5.10 -1.09 -7.18
C THR A 497 -5.63 -0.63 -5.84
N GLY A 498 -6.33 -1.52 -5.13
CA GLY A 498 -6.67 -1.34 -3.73
C GLY A 498 -5.41 -1.08 -2.91
N LEU A 499 -5.54 -0.21 -1.92
CA LEU A 499 -4.50 0.21 -0.98
C LEU A 499 -3.89 -1.00 -0.25
N SER A 500 -2.83 -1.56 -0.80
CA SER A 500 -1.83 -2.31 -0.05
C SER A 500 -0.49 -1.89 -0.61
N ASP A 501 0.20 -1.03 0.13
CA ASP A 501 1.61 -0.72 -0.07
C ASP A 501 2.53 -1.88 0.34
N GLY A 502 1.97 -3.07 0.63
CA GLY A 502 2.70 -4.21 1.17
C GLY A 502 3.18 -4.01 2.61
N THR A 503 2.88 -2.87 3.26
CA THR A 503 3.32 -2.56 4.63
C THR A 503 2.18 -2.54 5.66
N GLY A 504 0.93 -2.72 5.21
CA GLY A 504 -0.24 -2.68 6.11
C GLY A 504 -0.64 -1.26 6.52
N HIS A 505 0.00 -0.24 5.94
CA HIS A 505 -0.41 1.14 6.05
C HIS A 505 -1.21 1.52 4.80
N THR A 506 -2.55 1.52 4.91
CA THR A 506 -3.39 2.17 3.90
C THR A 506 -3.03 3.66 3.88
N SER A 507 -2.31 4.12 2.85
CA SER A 507 -2.07 5.55 2.66
C SER A 507 -3.42 6.27 2.53
N MET A 508 -3.60 7.29 3.37
CA MET A 508 -4.91 7.75 3.84
C MET A 508 -5.55 8.82 2.93
N HIS A 509 -5.19 8.89 1.65
CA HIS A 509 -5.63 9.98 0.79
C HIS A 509 -6.09 9.45 -0.58
N LEU A 510 -7.26 8.81 -0.60
CA LEU A 510 -8.02 8.59 -1.84
C LEU A 510 -8.69 9.90 -2.28
N PRO A 511 -8.90 10.15 -3.59
CA PRO A 511 -9.64 11.31 -4.09
C PRO A 511 -10.99 11.44 -3.39
N HIS A 512 -11.17 12.56 -2.69
CA HIS A 512 -12.46 12.95 -2.16
C HIS A 512 -13.24 13.59 -3.29
N MET A 513 -14.20 12.85 -3.85
CA MET A 513 -15.11 13.36 -4.88
C MET A 513 -16.55 13.43 -4.34
N PRO A 514 -16.81 14.22 -3.28
CA PRO A 514 -18.09 14.24 -2.56
C PRO A 514 -19.25 14.72 -3.45
N ALA A 515 -18.97 15.61 -4.39
CA ALA A 515 -19.94 16.19 -5.30
C ALA A 515 -20.45 15.19 -6.36
N VAL A 516 -19.71 14.11 -6.62
CA VAL A 516 -20.07 13.12 -7.64
C VAL A 516 -21.31 12.35 -7.24
N LEU A 517 -21.46 11.96 -5.97
CA LEU A 517 -22.55 11.07 -5.56
C LEU A 517 -23.74 11.77 -4.90
N ALA A 518 -23.54 12.96 -4.32
CA ALA A 518 -24.56 13.64 -3.54
C ALA A 518 -25.77 14.15 -4.38
N ASN A 519 -25.59 14.38 -5.68
CA ASN A 519 -26.60 14.95 -6.58
C ASN A 519 -27.11 13.98 -7.66
N ILE A 520 -26.80 12.70 -7.54
CA ILE A 520 -27.14 11.70 -8.56
C ILE A 520 -28.63 11.36 -8.52
N ASN A 521 -29.24 11.25 -9.69
CA ASN A 521 -30.57 10.66 -9.86
C ASN A 521 -30.55 9.76 -11.10
N TRP A 522 -30.40 8.46 -10.89
CA TRP A 522 -30.39 7.47 -11.97
C TRP A 522 -31.63 6.58 -11.91
N PRO A 523 -32.76 6.98 -12.52
CA PRO A 523 -34.00 6.20 -12.48
C PRO A 523 -33.91 4.84 -13.18
N ARG A 524 -32.90 4.64 -14.04
CA ARG A 524 -32.71 3.43 -14.85
C ARG A 524 -31.49 2.59 -14.47
N ILE A 525 -30.77 2.97 -13.41
CA ILE A 525 -29.55 2.26 -13.03
C ILE A 525 -29.85 0.80 -12.66
N LYS A 526 -29.10 -0.11 -13.27
CA LYS A 526 -29.10 -1.55 -13.01
C LYS A 526 -27.80 -1.97 -12.32
N THR A 527 -26.66 -1.50 -12.80
CA THR A 527 -25.36 -1.85 -12.20
C THR A 527 -24.54 -0.61 -11.89
N VAL A 528 -24.08 -0.50 -10.65
CA VAL A 528 -23.14 0.55 -10.24
C VAL A 528 -21.93 -0.08 -9.55
N SER A 529 -20.74 0.25 -10.02
CA SER A 529 -19.48 -0.06 -9.36
C SER A 529 -18.71 1.23 -9.12
N ILE A 530 -18.35 1.49 -7.88
CA ILE A 530 -17.54 2.63 -7.47
C ILE A 530 -16.35 2.10 -6.69
N ASN A 531 -15.16 2.36 -7.23
CA ASN A 531 -13.92 1.82 -6.71
C ASN A 531 -12.98 2.98 -6.35
N THR A 532 -12.34 2.91 -5.18
CA THR A 532 -11.28 3.81 -4.71
C THR A 532 -11.68 5.28 -4.47
N PHE A 533 -12.87 5.52 -3.91
CA PHE A 533 -13.40 6.87 -3.54
C PHE A 533 -13.27 7.16 -2.03
N SER A 534 -13.15 8.44 -1.67
CA SER A 534 -13.40 8.92 -0.29
C SER A 534 -14.79 9.57 -0.15
N LEU A 535 -15.60 9.12 0.82
CA LEU A 535 -16.98 9.59 1.06
C LEU A 535 -17.21 9.98 2.53
N SER A 536 -18.07 10.97 2.78
CA SER A 536 -18.71 11.17 4.09
C SER A 536 -19.92 10.24 4.28
N GLN A 537 -20.39 10.06 5.52
CA GLN A 537 -21.62 9.31 5.79
C GLN A 537 -22.82 9.90 5.05
N ASP A 538 -22.99 11.23 5.08
CA ASP A 538 -24.14 11.88 4.45
C ASP A 538 -24.13 11.64 2.93
N GLU A 539 -22.95 11.67 2.30
CA GLU A 539 -22.78 11.36 0.88
C GLU A 539 -23.13 9.90 0.56
N LEU A 540 -22.63 8.95 1.35
CA LEU A 540 -22.93 7.54 1.15
C LEU A 540 -24.43 7.26 1.36
N GLU A 541 -25.04 7.86 2.38
CA GLU A 541 -26.47 7.74 2.62
C GLU A 541 -27.29 8.33 1.48
N ASN A 542 -26.93 9.52 0.99
CA ASN A 542 -27.62 10.18 -0.12
C ASN A 542 -27.48 9.36 -1.41
N PHE A 543 -26.28 8.83 -1.67
CA PHE A 543 -26.04 7.91 -2.78
C PHE A 543 -26.98 6.69 -2.69
N CYS A 544 -27.01 6.00 -1.54
CA CYS A 544 -27.88 4.84 -1.35
C CYS A 544 -29.37 5.20 -1.46
N LYS A 545 -29.80 6.37 -0.97
CA LYS A 545 -31.19 6.87 -1.09
C LYS A 545 -31.57 7.20 -2.54
N ALA A 546 -30.61 7.61 -3.36
CA ALA A 546 -30.82 7.97 -4.75
C ALA A 546 -30.87 6.75 -5.71
N LEU A 547 -30.46 5.57 -5.26
CA LEU A 547 -30.51 4.36 -6.07
C LEU A 547 -31.96 3.89 -6.26
N SER A 548 -32.30 3.57 -7.51
CA SER A 548 -33.64 3.09 -7.87
C SER A 548 -33.88 1.64 -7.42
N SER A 549 -35.14 1.20 -7.38
CA SER A 549 -35.48 -0.21 -7.11
C SER A 549 -35.06 -1.18 -8.23
N ASN A 550 -34.54 -0.68 -9.35
CA ASN A 550 -34.13 -1.48 -10.51
C ASN A 550 -32.66 -1.93 -10.45
N VAL A 551 -31.95 -1.60 -9.36
CA VAL A 551 -30.55 -1.99 -9.20
C VAL A 551 -30.43 -3.51 -9.01
N GLU A 552 -29.67 -4.13 -9.89
CA GLU A 552 -29.31 -5.54 -9.91
C GLU A 552 -27.95 -5.79 -9.24
N PHE A 553 -27.01 -4.85 -9.35
CA PHE A 553 -25.65 -4.98 -8.78
C PHE A 553 -25.11 -3.66 -8.22
N ILE A 554 -24.53 -3.73 -7.03
CA ILE A 554 -23.77 -2.63 -6.39
C ILE A 554 -22.40 -3.18 -5.97
N GLY A 555 -21.34 -2.58 -6.51
CA GLY A 555 -19.96 -2.80 -6.09
C GLY A 555 -19.38 -1.55 -5.45
N LEU A 556 -18.99 -1.63 -4.18
CA LEU A 556 -18.27 -0.58 -3.46
C LEU A 556 -16.92 -1.15 -3.01
N ILE A 557 -15.83 -0.83 -3.71
CA ILE A 557 -14.52 -1.44 -3.50
C ILE A 557 -13.51 -0.40 -3.04
N SER A 558 -12.78 -0.66 -1.95
CA SER A 558 -11.77 0.25 -1.39
C SER A 558 -12.29 1.68 -1.14
N ILE A 559 -13.48 1.81 -0.54
CA ILE A 559 -14.06 3.11 -0.17
C ILE A 559 -13.46 3.60 1.16
N ASN A 560 -12.96 4.83 1.19
CA ASN A 560 -12.50 5.51 2.39
C ASN A 560 -13.62 6.35 3.00
N LEU A 561 -14.03 6.07 4.24
CA LEU A 561 -15.08 6.82 4.93
C LEU A 561 -14.45 7.92 5.79
N GLN A 562 -14.54 9.17 5.34
CA GLN A 562 -13.82 10.30 5.95
C GLN A 562 -14.49 10.85 7.22
N SER A 563 -15.83 10.81 7.28
CA SER A 563 -16.61 11.40 8.36
C SER A 563 -17.97 10.72 8.51
N GLY A 564 -18.57 10.82 9.69
CA GLY A 564 -19.84 10.16 10.05
C GLY A 564 -19.76 9.41 11.38
N SER A 565 -20.73 8.54 11.67
CA SER A 565 -20.79 7.63 12.83
C SER A 565 -19.61 6.65 12.89
N TRP A 566 -18.81 6.60 11.83
CA TRP A 566 -17.60 5.79 11.68
C TRP A 566 -16.33 6.58 12.04
N GLY A 567 -16.39 7.91 12.09
CA GLY A 567 -15.31 8.79 12.53
C GLY A 567 -15.41 9.11 14.03
N PRO A 568 -14.31 9.54 14.67
CA PRO A 568 -14.34 9.93 16.08
C PRO A 568 -15.32 11.10 16.27
N PRO A 569 -16.29 11.01 17.20
CA PRO A 569 -17.22 12.10 17.44
C PRO A 569 -16.46 13.37 17.87
N VAL A 570 -16.77 14.49 17.21
CA VAL A 570 -16.22 15.81 17.52
C VAL A 570 -17.20 16.51 18.46
N PHE A 571 -16.71 16.92 19.64
CA PHE A 571 -17.51 17.60 20.65
C PHE A 571 -17.05 19.07 20.75
N PRO A 572 -17.86 20.05 20.30
CA PRO A 572 -17.45 21.46 20.24
C PRO A 572 -17.07 22.07 21.59
N ASP A 573 -17.55 21.50 22.69
CA ASP A 573 -17.31 21.98 24.06
C ASP A 573 -16.02 21.45 24.70
N ASP A 574 -15.27 20.58 24.01
CA ASP A 574 -14.00 20.04 24.52
C ASP A 574 -12.91 21.13 24.52
N GLU A 575 -12.11 21.17 25.59
CA GLU A 575 -10.88 21.98 25.62
C GLU A 575 -9.81 21.29 24.77
N VAL A 576 -9.35 21.97 23.74
CA VAL A 576 -8.29 21.46 22.85
C VAL A 576 -6.93 21.90 23.37
N LEU A 577 -6.08 20.91 23.69
CA LEU A 577 -4.71 21.11 24.17
C LEU A 577 -3.69 20.57 23.16
N PRO A 578 -2.52 21.22 23.01
CA PRO A 578 -1.52 20.82 22.03
C PRO A 578 -0.74 19.58 22.48
N MET A 579 -0.19 18.84 21.50
CA MET A 579 0.95 17.95 21.72
C MET A 579 2.25 18.70 21.41
N HIS A 580 3.29 18.48 22.20
CA HIS A 580 4.56 19.17 21.99
C HIS A 580 5.41 18.46 20.93
N PRO A 581 6.39 19.13 20.31
CA PRO A 581 7.13 18.58 19.17
C PRO A 581 7.78 17.21 19.41
N PHE A 582 8.20 16.93 20.65
CA PHE A 582 8.83 15.67 21.03
C PHE A 582 7.84 14.59 21.51
N ASP A 583 6.56 14.93 21.65
CA ASP A 583 5.50 13.97 21.99
C ASP A 583 4.99 13.26 20.74
N ASP A 584 4.71 14.02 19.67
CA ASP A 584 4.02 13.53 18.48
C ASP A 584 5.00 13.19 17.34
N THR A 585 5.73 12.09 17.52
CA THR A 585 6.66 11.58 16.49
C THR A 585 6.14 10.28 15.88
N ALA A 586 6.44 10.03 14.61
CA ALA A 586 6.07 8.77 13.94
C ALA A 586 6.54 7.53 14.73
N THR A 587 7.76 7.60 15.28
CA THR A 587 8.33 6.53 16.12
C THR A 587 7.52 6.31 17.40
N LEU A 588 7.12 7.37 18.11
CA LEU A 588 6.38 7.23 19.38
C LEU A 588 4.94 6.76 19.15
N ARG A 589 4.30 7.12 18.03
CA ARG A 589 2.96 6.65 17.66
C ARG A 589 2.88 5.13 17.58
N ASP A 590 3.94 4.45 17.14
CA ASP A 590 3.99 2.99 17.03
C ASP A 590 4.05 2.26 18.39
N TYR A 591 4.43 2.96 19.47
CA TYR A 591 4.63 2.35 20.78
C TYR A 591 3.42 2.52 21.69
N THR A 592 2.52 1.53 21.72
CA THR A 592 1.46 1.45 22.74
C THR A 592 1.95 0.59 23.90
N MET A 593 2.25 1.24 25.03
CA MET A 593 2.96 0.64 26.16
C MET A 593 1.99 -0.02 27.13
N ILE A 594 2.31 -1.25 27.53
CA ILE A 594 1.69 -1.93 28.66
C ILE A 594 2.66 -2.02 29.84
N TRP A 595 2.22 -1.57 31.01
CA TRP A 595 2.94 -1.71 32.27
C TRP A 595 2.13 -2.62 33.18
N THR A 596 2.73 -3.66 33.74
CA THR A 596 2.07 -4.50 34.77
C THR A 596 2.91 -4.53 36.02
N PHE A 597 2.29 -4.24 37.15
CA PHE A 597 2.86 -4.29 38.48
C PHE A 597 2.20 -5.43 39.26
N ARG A 598 3.01 -6.30 39.88
CA ARG A 598 2.56 -7.44 40.67
C ARG A 598 2.72 -7.14 42.16
N TYR A 599 1.65 -7.40 42.91
CA TYR A 599 1.59 -7.31 44.36
C TYR A 599 1.27 -8.68 44.95
N ASP A 600 1.87 -9.02 46.09
CA ASP A 600 1.54 -10.24 46.84
C ASP A 600 0.34 -10.00 47.79
N GLU A 601 -0.11 -8.76 47.94
CA GLU A 601 -1.32 -8.36 48.63
C GLU A 601 -2.53 -8.32 47.69
N VAL A 602 -3.72 -8.53 48.25
CA VAL A 602 -4.99 -8.27 47.54
C VAL A 602 -5.35 -6.81 47.76
N LEU A 603 -5.32 -6.02 46.69
CA LEU A 603 -5.64 -4.59 46.68
C LEU A 603 -7.09 -4.38 46.20
N ASP A 604 -7.72 -3.33 46.71
CA ASP A 604 -9.07 -2.89 46.31
C ASP A 604 -9.02 -2.25 44.91
N PRO A 605 -9.63 -2.88 43.89
CA PRO A 605 -9.60 -2.35 42.53
C PRO A 605 -10.30 -1.00 42.40
N ASP A 606 -11.40 -0.78 43.14
CA ASP A 606 -12.20 0.42 43.04
C ASP A 606 -11.46 1.62 43.64
N MET A 607 -10.80 1.45 44.79
CA MET A 607 -9.94 2.49 45.34
C MET A 607 -8.82 2.90 44.38
N LEU A 608 -8.23 1.93 43.68
CA LEU A 608 -7.20 2.18 42.66
C LEU A 608 -7.77 2.95 41.46
N GLY A 609 -8.90 2.52 40.91
CA GLY A 609 -9.58 3.19 39.80
C GLY A 609 -10.04 4.61 40.13
N ASP A 610 -10.71 4.77 41.27
CA ASP A 610 -11.27 6.05 41.72
C ASP A 610 -10.17 7.08 41.98
N SER A 611 -9.09 6.68 42.66
CA SER A 611 -7.98 7.60 42.97
C SER A 611 -7.20 8.04 41.72
N LEU A 612 -7.01 7.18 40.72
CA LEU A 612 -6.39 7.57 39.46
C LEU A 612 -7.31 8.45 38.62
N SER A 613 -8.60 8.12 38.56
CA SER A 613 -9.61 8.96 37.91
C SER A 613 -9.64 10.37 38.52
N GLN A 614 -9.62 10.48 39.85
CA GLN A 614 -9.57 11.75 40.57
C GLN A 614 -8.30 12.56 40.27
N LEU A 615 -7.13 11.92 40.16
CA LEU A 615 -5.91 12.60 39.72
C LEU A 615 -6.12 13.26 38.35
N PHE A 616 -6.67 12.52 37.39
CA PHE A 616 -6.96 13.02 36.04
C PHE A 616 -8.14 13.99 35.97
N GLN A 617 -8.79 14.32 37.09
CA GLN A 617 -9.79 15.40 37.14
C GLN A 617 -9.20 16.73 37.65
N ARG A 618 -7.97 16.72 38.20
CA ARG A 618 -7.32 17.91 38.75
C ARG A 618 -6.79 18.84 37.67
N GLU A 619 -6.72 20.13 37.99
CA GLU A 619 -6.17 21.17 37.12
C GLU A 619 -4.81 20.76 36.51
N GLY A 620 -4.66 20.95 35.21
CA GLY A 620 -3.53 20.47 34.40
C GLY A 620 -3.57 18.97 34.10
N TRP A 621 -3.78 18.13 35.12
CA TRP A 621 -3.83 16.65 35.01
C TRP A 621 -4.99 16.14 34.14
N ARG A 622 -6.06 16.94 33.98
CA ARG A 622 -7.16 16.70 33.03
C ARG A 622 -6.72 16.41 31.61
N LYS A 623 -5.56 16.92 31.18
CA LYS A 623 -4.97 16.60 29.87
C LYS A 623 -4.84 15.09 29.68
N LEU A 624 -4.49 14.32 30.71
CA LEU A 624 -4.28 12.87 30.62
C LEU A 624 -5.60 12.08 30.51
N GLY A 625 -6.73 12.67 30.89
CA GLY A 625 -8.06 12.12 30.63
C GLY A 625 -8.63 12.51 29.25
N GLY A 626 -7.93 13.37 28.51
CA GLY A 626 -8.31 13.79 27.16
C GLY A 626 -8.04 12.73 26.10
N ARG A 627 -8.56 12.99 24.89
CA ARG A 627 -8.69 12.03 23.78
C ARG A 627 -7.76 12.48 22.67
N LEU A 628 -6.94 11.57 22.15
CA LEU A 628 -6.04 11.92 21.05
C LEU A 628 -6.86 12.10 19.77
N ARG A 629 -6.57 13.17 19.03
CA ARG A 629 -7.19 13.44 17.73
C ARG A 629 -6.11 13.78 16.73
N LEU A 630 -6.23 13.20 15.54
CA LEU A 630 -5.38 13.53 14.40
C LEU A 630 -6.03 14.66 13.61
N ARG A 631 -5.30 15.75 13.43
CA ARG A 631 -5.74 16.88 12.61
C ARG A 631 -5.52 16.60 11.12
N PRO A 632 -6.21 17.34 10.22
CA PRO A 632 -5.99 17.25 8.78
C PRO A 632 -4.55 17.53 8.32
N ASP A 633 -3.77 18.29 9.11
CA ASP A 633 -2.35 18.56 8.84
C ASP A 633 -1.40 17.43 9.30
N GLY A 634 -1.94 16.30 9.75
CA GLY A 634 -1.19 15.13 10.20
C GLY A 634 -0.65 15.22 11.63
N LYS A 635 -0.91 16.31 12.38
CA LYS A 635 -0.46 16.47 13.77
C LYS A 635 -1.52 16.05 14.79
N THR A 636 -1.08 15.57 15.95
CA THR A 636 -1.94 15.14 17.04
C THR A 636 -2.25 16.28 18.01
N GLU A 637 -3.48 16.31 18.53
CA GLU A 637 -3.91 17.17 19.63
C GLU A 637 -4.74 16.38 20.66
N VAL A 638 -4.98 16.97 21.82
CA VAL A 638 -5.72 16.36 22.93
C VAL A 638 -7.04 17.10 23.13
N HIS A 639 -8.16 16.40 22.97
CA HIS A 639 -9.50 16.91 23.23
C HIS A 639 -9.93 16.50 24.63
N VAL A 640 -10.02 17.47 25.55
CA VAL A 640 -10.38 17.24 26.95
C VAL A 640 -11.84 17.60 27.16
N PRO A 641 -12.70 16.65 27.58
CA PRO A 641 -14.07 16.97 27.96
C PRO A 641 -14.13 18.07 29.01
N ARG A 642 -15.09 18.99 28.83
CA ARG A 642 -15.39 20.02 29.83
C ARG A 642 -15.74 19.38 31.19
N GLU A 643 -16.51 18.32 31.16
CA GLU A 643 -16.83 17.47 32.32
C GLU A 643 -16.62 16.00 31.94
N PHE A 644 -16.06 15.21 32.86
CA PHE A 644 -15.94 13.76 32.65
C PHE A 644 -17.22 13.09 33.16
N THR A 645 -17.82 12.24 32.33
CA THR A 645 -19.06 11.49 32.64
C THR A 645 -18.78 9.99 32.63
N GLU A 646 -19.78 9.16 32.92
CA GLU A 646 -19.64 7.70 32.80
C GLU A 646 -19.38 7.27 31.35
N GLU A 647 -19.99 7.95 30.37
CA GLU A 647 -19.79 7.68 28.95
C GLU A 647 -18.45 8.23 28.43
N ARG A 648 -17.97 9.33 29.01
CA ARG A 648 -16.72 9.99 28.66
C ARG A 648 -15.82 10.12 29.89
N PRO A 649 -15.32 9.01 30.46
CA PRO A 649 -14.56 9.03 31.70
C PRO A 649 -13.16 9.63 31.51
N SER A 650 -12.53 10.04 32.62
CA SER A 650 -11.13 10.49 32.63
C SER A 650 -10.13 9.32 32.55
N LEU A 651 -10.59 8.10 32.79
CA LEU A 651 -9.79 6.88 32.82
C LEU A 651 -10.63 5.72 32.28
N HIS A 652 -10.06 4.92 31.39
CA HIS A 652 -10.69 3.66 30.98
C HIS A 652 -10.36 2.59 32.02
N PHE A 653 -11.25 2.41 33.01
CA PHE A 653 -11.03 1.52 34.14
C PHE A 653 -11.79 0.20 33.98
N THR A 654 -11.09 -0.92 34.17
CA THR A 654 -11.67 -2.27 34.17
C THR A 654 -11.05 -3.10 35.29
N LYS A 655 -11.81 -4.08 35.80
CA LYS A 655 -11.36 -4.97 36.87
C LYS A 655 -11.83 -6.40 36.64
N GLU A 656 -11.05 -7.36 37.09
CA GLU A 656 -11.35 -8.80 37.03
C GLU A 656 -10.96 -9.47 38.35
N HIS A 657 -11.70 -10.52 38.73
CA HIS A 657 -11.45 -11.31 39.92
C HIS A 657 -11.41 -12.80 39.60
N HIS A 658 -10.43 -13.49 40.19
CA HIS A 658 -10.33 -14.94 40.15
C HIS A 658 -10.26 -15.52 41.56
N ASP A 659 -11.18 -16.42 41.88
CA ASP A 659 -11.25 -17.17 43.16
C ASP A 659 -10.16 -18.27 43.29
N ILE A 660 -9.02 -18.10 42.63
CA ILE A 660 -7.89 -19.03 42.64
C ILE A 660 -6.60 -18.27 42.96
N THR A 661 -5.51 -19.00 43.18
CA THR A 661 -4.18 -18.39 43.32
C THR A 661 -3.59 -18.04 41.96
N MET A 662 -2.63 -17.11 41.90
CA MET A 662 -1.87 -16.84 40.68
C MET A 662 -1.16 -18.10 40.12
N ALA A 663 -0.77 -19.02 41.01
CA ALA A 663 -0.10 -20.27 40.63
C ALA A 663 -1.04 -21.28 39.94
N GLU A 664 -2.35 -21.21 40.18
CA GLU A 664 -3.35 -22.06 39.54
C GLU A 664 -3.86 -21.47 38.22
N HIS A 665 -3.72 -20.16 38.02
CA HIS A 665 -4.17 -19.49 36.81
C HIS A 665 -3.28 -19.83 35.60
N PRO A 666 -3.84 -20.23 34.43
CA PRO A 666 -3.08 -20.76 33.29
C PRO A 666 -2.09 -19.78 32.67
N GLU A 667 -2.31 -18.47 32.82
CA GLU A 667 -1.39 -17.43 32.34
C GLU A 667 -0.56 -16.82 33.47
N ALA A 668 -1.14 -16.59 34.65
CA ALA A 668 -0.45 -15.88 35.74
C ALA A 668 0.61 -16.77 36.39
N SER A 669 0.43 -18.09 36.35
CA SER A 669 1.42 -19.09 36.78
C SER A 669 2.71 -19.06 35.96
N LYS A 670 2.66 -18.48 34.76
CA LYS A 670 3.80 -18.35 33.84
C LYS A 670 4.52 -17.00 33.97
N LEU A 671 4.04 -16.11 34.84
CA LEU A 671 4.70 -14.82 35.06
C LEU A 671 6.16 -15.04 35.49
N PRO A 672 7.09 -14.19 35.03
CA PRO A 672 8.50 -14.36 35.37
C PRO A 672 8.74 -14.35 36.88
N ALA A 673 9.60 -15.26 37.32
CA ALA A 673 10.02 -15.39 38.71
C ALA A 673 11.54 -15.56 38.76
N ALA A 674 12.16 -15.07 39.85
CA ALA A 674 13.59 -15.21 40.03
C ALA A 674 14.00 -16.70 40.13
N THR A 675 15.15 -17.02 39.54
CA THR A 675 15.71 -18.38 39.48
C THR A 675 17.13 -18.39 40.04
N ALA A 676 17.63 -19.56 40.45
CA ALA A 676 19.00 -19.72 40.93
C ALA A 676 20.06 -19.60 39.82
N GLU A 677 19.66 -19.83 38.57
CA GLU A 677 20.50 -19.72 37.37
C GLU A 677 19.99 -18.60 36.47
N PRO A 678 20.85 -17.99 35.62
CA PRO A 678 20.42 -17.07 34.59
C PRO A 678 19.34 -17.73 33.72
N THR A 679 18.15 -17.11 33.64
CA THR A 679 17.00 -17.68 32.93
C THR A 679 16.29 -16.63 32.09
N THR A 680 15.91 -17.01 30.87
CA THR A 680 15.09 -16.16 29.97
C THR A 680 13.62 -16.47 30.07
N PHE A 681 12.79 -15.44 29.97
CA PHE A 681 11.33 -15.52 29.96
C PHE A 681 10.77 -14.87 28.69
N PRO A 682 9.53 -15.22 28.29
CA PRO A 682 8.83 -14.48 27.23
C PRO A 682 8.73 -12.99 27.55
N GLY A 683 8.79 -12.12 26.54
CA GLY A 683 8.58 -10.68 26.72
C GLY A 683 7.19 -10.32 27.25
N ALA A 684 7.06 -9.15 27.89
CA ALA A 684 5.85 -8.73 28.59
C ALA A 684 4.59 -8.74 27.70
N ARG A 685 4.74 -8.48 26.39
CA ARG A 685 3.63 -8.54 25.41
C ARG A 685 2.90 -9.90 25.37
N LYS A 686 3.58 -10.99 25.74
CA LYS A 686 2.98 -12.34 25.79
C LYS A 686 2.00 -12.51 26.96
N PHE A 687 2.00 -11.57 27.91
CA PHE A 687 1.07 -11.50 29.05
C PHE A 687 0.02 -10.40 28.89
N ALA A 688 -0.16 -9.88 27.66
CA ALA A 688 -1.15 -8.82 27.40
C ALA A 688 -2.59 -9.24 27.75
N GLY A 689 -2.91 -10.54 27.73
CA GLY A 689 -4.20 -11.08 28.17
C GLY A 689 -4.52 -10.79 29.65
N LEU A 690 -3.50 -10.72 30.51
CA LEU A 690 -3.64 -10.31 31.92
C LEU A 690 -3.53 -8.79 32.14
N ALA A 691 -3.02 -8.06 31.15
CA ALA A 691 -2.69 -6.64 31.29
C ALA A 691 -3.74 -5.70 30.68
N LEU A 692 -4.49 -6.17 29.68
CA LEU A 692 -5.46 -5.37 28.95
C LEU A 692 -6.88 -5.84 29.22
N GLY A 693 -7.68 -4.98 29.84
CA GLY A 693 -9.11 -5.21 29.98
C GLY A 693 -9.89 -5.02 28.67
N PRO A 694 -11.17 -5.40 28.65
CA PRO A 694 -12.06 -5.17 27.51
C PRO A 694 -12.08 -3.70 27.06
N GLY A 695 -12.00 -3.47 25.75
CA GLY A 695 -12.04 -2.12 25.17
C GLY A 695 -10.75 -1.29 25.29
N ALA A 696 -9.70 -1.81 25.95
CA ALA A 696 -8.43 -1.09 26.06
C ALA A 696 -7.79 -0.85 24.66
N PRO A 697 -7.31 0.37 24.36
CA PRO A 697 -6.67 0.68 23.08
C PRO A 697 -5.37 -0.11 22.89
N ARG A 698 -5.11 -0.58 21.65
CA ARG A 698 -3.95 -1.41 21.31
C ARG A 698 -2.98 -0.73 20.34
N THR A 699 -3.48 0.21 19.54
CA THR A 699 -2.69 0.98 18.57
C THR A 699 -2.99 2.47 18.70
N ILE A 700 -2.15 3.33 18.11
CA ILE A 700 -2.46 4.78 18.03
C ILE A 700 -3.79 5.04 17.30
N GLN A 701 -4.12 4.20 16.31
CA GLN A 701 -5.34 4.35 15.54
C GLN A 701 -6.59 4.15 16.39
N ASP A 702 -6.54 3.26 17.38
CA ASP A 702 -7.63 3.12 18.36
C ASP A 702 -7.89 4.45 19.10
N TYR A 703 -6.84 5.19 19.46
CA TYR A 703 -7.01 6.49 20.12
C TYR A 703 -7.54 7.56 19.17
N PHE A 704 -7.10 7.56 17.91
CA PHE A 704 -7.58 8.54 16.92
C PHE A 704 -9.04 8.30 16.53
N GLN A 705 -9.46 7.04 16.40
CA GLN A 705 -10.80 6.70 15.91
C GLN A 705 -11.85 6.60 17.01
N LYS A 706 -11.46 6.22 18.24
CA LYS A 706 -12.39 6.01 19.34
C LYS A 706 -12.37 7.20 20.30
N ASP A 707 -13.50 7.42 20.97
CA ASP A 707 -13.58 8.42 22.05
C ASP A 707 -13.09 7.84 23.38
N VAL A 708 -11.82 7.46 23.44
CA VAL A 708 -11.19 6.82 24.60
C VAL A 708 -10.18 7.76 25.29
N PRO A 709 -10.08 7.76 26.62
CA PRO A 709 -9.05 8.52 27.33
C PRO A 709 -7.66 7.95 27.03
N GLN A 710 -6.61 8.78 27.18
CA GLN A 710 -5.23 8.37 26.92
C GLN A 710 -4.72 7.23 27.80
N PHE A 711 -5.28 7.04 28.99
CA PHE A 711 -4.91 5.98 29.92
C PHE A 711 -6.02 4.96 30.11
N SER A 712 -5.61 3.68 30.12
CA SER A 712 -6.42 2.57 30.60
C SER A 712 -5.78 1.93 31.83
N LEU A 713 -6.60 1.60 32.82
CA LEU A 713 -6.21 0.85 34.01
C LEU A 713 -6.98 -0.47 34.04
N HIS A 714 -6.25 -1.58 34.18
CA HIS A 714 -6.83 -2.90 34.35
C HIS A 714 -6.28 -3.55 35.63
N VAL A 715 -7.17 -3.94 36.54
CA VAL A 715 -6.79 -4.56 37.81
C VAL A 715 -7.33 -5.99 37.88
N VAL A 716 -6.44 -6.97 38.00
CA VAL A 716 -6.79 -8.39 38.16
C VAL A 716 -6.44 -8.84 39.57
N THR A 717 -7.44 -9.32 40.30
CA THR A 717 -7.28 -9.80 41.69
C THR A 717 -7.35 -11.32 41.77
N PHE A 718 -6.50 -11.89 42.61
CA PHE A 718 -6.44 -13.31 42.95
C PHE A 718 -6.60 -13.48 44.46
N THR A 719 -6.73 -14.71 44.94
CA THR A 719 -6.81 -15.00 46.38
C THR A 719 -5.49 -14.72 47.14
N ASP A 720 -4.36 -14.61 46.42
CA ASP A 720 -3.00 -14.46 46.95
C ASP A 720 -2.19 -13.29 46.35
N GLY A 721 -2.85 -12.34 45.68
CA GLY A 721 -2.19 -11.15 45.14
C GLY A 721 -3.01 -10.35 44.13
N THR A 722 -2.40 -9.30 43.56
CA THR A 722 -3.02 -8.40 42.57
C THR A 722 -2.07 -8.08 41.44
N LEU A 723 -2.59 -8.00 40.21
CA LEU A 723 -1.91 -7.40 39.05
C LEU A 723 -2.56 -6.05 38.74
N VAL A 724 -1.77 -4.99 38.73
CA VAL A 724 -2.21 -3.63 38.39
C VAL A 724 -1.53 -3.24 37.08
N SER A 725 -2.31 -3.07 36.02
CA SER A 725 -1.80 -2.80 34.68
C SER A 725 -2.24 -1.46 34.12
N ILE A 726 -1.29 -0.68 33.59
CA ILE A 726 -1.52 0.63 32.97
C ILE A 726 -1.17 0.54 31.49
N ASN A 727 -2.06 1.03 30.63
CA ASN A 727 -1.88 1.07 29.18
C ASN A 727 -2.06 2.49 28.65
N PHE A 728 -1.11 2.97 27.84
CA PHE A 728 -1.16 4.26 27.16
C PHE A 728 -0.25 4.26 25.93
N ASN A 729 -0.50 5.13 24.94
CA ASN A 729 0.42 5.31 23.82
C ASN A 729 1.61 6.21 24.22
N HIS A 730 2.81 5.90 23.76
CA HIS A 730 4.04 6.57 24.17
C HIS A 730 4.05 8.07 23.79
N VAL A 731 3.20 8.53 22.85
CA VAL A 731 3.00 9.97 22.60
C VAL A 731 2.55 10.73 23.86
N THR A 732 1.87 10.06 24.81
CA THR A 732 1.34 10.71 26.01
C THR A 732 2.40 11.01 27.07
N SER A 733 3.36 10.10 27.29
CA SER A 733 4.32 10.20 28.39
C SER A 733 5.54 9.32 28.18
N ASP A 734 6.68 9.76 28.73
CA ASP A 734 7.85 8.89 28.93
C ASP A 734 7.83 8.22 30.33
N LEU A 735 8.91 7.49 30.66
CA LEU A 735 9.09 6.88 31.98
C LEU A 735 9.10 7.90 33.13
N GLY A 736 9.73 9.05 32.93
CA GLY A 736 9.80 10.12 33.92
C GLY A 736 8.42 10.71 34.20
N GLY A 737 7.59 10.85 33.16
CA GLY A 737 6.20 11.22 33.29
C GLY A 737 5.35 10.16 33.99
N LEU A 738 5.53 8.87 33.66
CA LEU A 738 4.86 7.78 34.36
C LEU A 738 5.20 7.79 35.86
N LYS A 739 6.46 8.05 36.22
CA LYS A 739 6.89 8.21 37.61
C LYS A 739 6.16 9.38 38.31
N ALA A 740 5.95 10.49 37.61
CA ALA A 740 5.20 11.63 38.13
C ALA A 740 3.71 11.28 38.32
N ILE A 741 3.12 10.55 37.39
CA ILE A 741 1.74 10.04 37.47
C ILE A 741 1.58 9.12 38.68
N LEU A 742 2.44 8.10 38.84
CA LEU A 742 2.38 7.19 39.98
C LEU A 742 2.56 7.93 41.32
N LYS A 743 3.41 8.97 41.37
CA LYS A 743 3.60 9.80 42.56
C LYS A 743 2.34 10.62 42.88
N GLY A 744 1.68 11.20 41.88
CA GLY A 744 0.40 11.88 42.07
C GLY A 744 -0.70 10.90 42.50
N TRP A 745 -0.72 9.72 41.91
CA TRP A 745 -1.72 8.68 42.17
C TRP A 745 -1.64 8.18 43.61
N GLN A 746 -0.45 7.84 44.12
CA GLN A 746 -0.29 7.44 45.52
C GLN A 746 -0.73 8.55 46.50
N SER A 747 -0.51 9.83 46.19
CA SER A 747 -0.91 10.94 47.07
C SER A 747 -2.42 11.06 47.13
N ILE A 748 -3.13 10.89 46.01
CA ILE A 748 -4.59 10.85 45.99
C ILE A 748 -5.12 9.63 46.73
N LEU A 749 -4.54 8.45 46.48
CA LEU A 749 -4.91 7.20 47.14
C LEU A 749 -4.71 7.28 48.67
N ALA A 750 -3.68 7.98 49.13
CA ALA A 750 -3.42 8.23 50.55
C ALA A 750 -4.32 9.32 51.17
N GLY A 751 -5.23 9.91 50.41
CA GLY A 751 -6.12 10.97 50.89
C GLY A 751 -5.42 12.33 51.07
N LYS A 752 -4.34 12.58 50.33
CA LYS A 752 -3.50 13.79 50.42
C LYS A 752 -3.40 14.54 49.08
N PRO A 753 -4.52 15.06 48.55
CA PRO A 753 -4.55 15.76 47.26
C PRO A 753 -3.66 17.01 47.20
N GLU A 754 -3.33 17.61 48.34
CA GLU A 754 -2.42 18.76 48.47
C GLU A 754 -0.95 18.42 48.21
N GLU A 755 -0.55 17.15 48.30
CA GLU A 755 0.82 16.69 48.00
C GLU A 755 1.05 16.48 46.49
N VAL A 756 0.00 16.56 45.67
CA VAL A 756 0.11 16.42 44.20
C VAL A 756 0.79 17.64 43.60
N ALA A 757 1.95 17.42 42.98
CA ALA A 757 2.71 18.47 42.32
C ALA A 757 1.90 19.09 41.16
N PRO A 758 1.97 20.42 40.94
CA PRO A 758 1.35 21.05 39.78
C PRO A 758 1.92 20.50 38.47
N PHE A 759 1.04 20.19 37.52
CA PHE A 759 1.44 19.70 36.20
C PHE A 759 1.75 20.86 35.25
N VAL A 760 3.04 21.12 35.04
CA VAL A 760 3.55 22.07 34.04
C VAL A 760 3.72 21.37 32.69
N GLY A 761 3.52 22.08 31.59
CA GLY A 761 3.60 21.47 30.25
C GLY A 761 2.26 21.13 29.61
N HIS A 762 1.14 21.23 30.33
CA HIS A 762 -0.16 20.84 29.76
C HIS A 762 -0.64 21.77 28.64
N LYS A 763 -0.30 23.07 28.69
CA LYS A 763 -0.60 24.09 27.67
C LYS A 763 0.67 24.56 26.94
N ASP A 764 1.52 25.30 27.62
CA ASP A 764 2.82 25.75 27.10
C ASP A 764 3.87 24.66 27.26
N ASP A 765 4.96 24.72 26.49
CA ASP A 765 6.06 23.74 26.56
C ASP A 765 7.26 24.26 27.41
N PRO A 766 7.42 23.83 28.67
CA PRO A 766 8.62 24.09 29.46
C PRO A 766 9.90 23.61 28.78
N MET A 767 9.84 22.50 28.02
CA MET A 767 10.99 21.90 27.35
C MET A 767 11.55 22.79 26.24
N ALA A 768 10.80 23.79 25.77
CA ALA A 768 11.27 24.78 24.81
C ALA A 768 12.61 25.44 25.22
N GLY A 769 12.85 25.64 26.52
CA GLY A 769 14.14 26.14 27.01
C GLY A 769 15.34 25.22 26.75
N LEU A 770 15.12 23.92 26.46
CA LEU A 770 16.20 23.01 26.08
C LEU A 770 16.62 23.12 24.62
N TYR A 771 15.69 23.44 23.72
CA TYR A 771 15.95 23.37 22.27
C TYR A 771 15.90 24.74 21.57
N ASN A 772 15.29 25.76 22.17
CA ASN A 772 15.26 27.12 21.61
C ASN A 772 16.42 28.00 22.10
N ASP A 773 17.06 27.68 23.23
CA ASP A 773 18.14 28.49 23.80
C ASP A 773 19.31 28.71 22.82
N GLU A 774 19.87 29.92 22.82
CA GLU A 774 21.09 30.24 22.08
C GLU A 774 22.31 29.60 22.73
N THR A 775 22.65 28.38 22.29
CA THR A 775 23.92 27.73 22.63
C THR A 775 25.00 27.98 21.57
N THR A 776 26.19 28.36 22.02
CA THR A 776 27.42 28.44 21.19
C THR A 776 28.20 27.12 21.20
N VAL A 777 27.77 26.14 21.99
CA VAL A 777 28.45 24.86 22.17
C VAL A 777 28.02 23.88 21.06
N LYS A 778 28.99 23.29 20.36
CA LYS A 778 28.73 22.23 19.37
C LYS A 778 28.52 20.89 20.11
N PRO A 779 27.52 20.07 19.72
CA PRO A 779 27.37 18.73 20.27
C PRO A 779 28.63 17.89 20.02
N THR A 780 29.12 17.20 21.06
CA THR A 780 30.38 16.41 21.04
C THR A 780 30.49 15.41 19.88
N LEU A 781 29.36 14.92 19.35
CA LEU A 781 29.30 13.91 18.30
C LEU A 781 28.63 14.37 17.00
N ALA A 782 28.46 15.68 16.80
CA ALA A 782 27.81 16.22 15.60
C ALA A 782 28.48 15.76 14.28
N ASP A 783 29.80 15.56 14.27
CA ASP A 783 30.54 15.12 13.08
C ASP A 783 30.35 13.64 12.73
N THR A 784 29.68 12.88 13.61
CA THR A 784 29.33 11.47 13.39
C THR A 784 27.89 11.28 12.91
N GLN A 785 27.20 12.36 12.56
CA GLN A 785 25.85 12.26 12.02
C GLN A 785 25.85 11.64 10.62
N LEU A 786 24.90 10.75 10.37
CA LEU A 786 24.55 10.33 9.03
C LEU A 786 23.63 11.39 8.41
N THR A 787 24.04 11.97 7.28
CA THR A 787 23.28 12.98 6.55
C THR A 787 23.15 12.60 5.07
N GLY A 788 22.12 13.14 4.40
CA GLY A 788 21.87 12.90 2.97
C GLY A 788 21.65 11.41 2.64
N TRP A 789 22.23 10.95 1.52
CA TRP A 789 22.09 9.57 1.01
C TRP A 789 22.53 8.47 1.98
N ARG A 790 23.34 8.80 3.00
CA ARG A 790 23.82 7.83 3.99
C ARG A 790 22.70 7.31 4.89
N ILE A 791 21.64 8.11 5.11
CA ILE A 791 20.47 7.72 5.91
C ILE A 791 19.67 6.60 5.21
N PRO A 792 19.20 6.75 3.96
CA PRO A 792 18.43 5.69 3.30
C PRO A 792 19.26 4.42 3.09
N VAL A 793 20.57 4.51 2.82
CA VAL A 793 21.43 3.31 2.72
C VAL A 793 21.55 2.59 4.07
N TRP A 794 21.74 3.34 5.16
CA TRP A 794 21.74 2.77 6.50
C TRP A 794 20.38 2.14 6.85
N ALA A 795 19.27 2.82 6.55
CA ALA A 795 17.92 2.34 6.79
C ALA A 795 17.61 1.06 6.00
N LEU A 796 17.91 1.03 4.70
CA LEU A 796 17.74 -0.16 3.85
C LEU A 796 18.55 -1.34 4.39
N ARG A 797 19.81 -1.11 4.75
CA ARG A 797 20.66 -2.17 5.33
C ARG A 797 20.07 -2.70 6.63
N HIS A 798 19.60 -1.80 7.49
CA HIS A 798 18.99 -2.16 8.78
C HIS A 798 17.70 -2.97 8.61
N LEU A 799 16.82 -2.57 7.68
CA LEU A 799 15.60 -3.30 7.34
C LEU A 799 15.92 -4.71 6.82
N VAL A 800 16.85 -4.79 5.87
CA VAL A 800 17.31 -6.04 5.27
C VAL A 800 17.93 -6.97 6.32
N GLU A 801 18.78 -6.47 7.22
CA GLU A 801 19.33 -7.27 8.32
C GLU A 801 18.27 -7.76 9.30
N THR A 802 17.26 -6.94 9.57
CA THR A 802 16.22 -7.34 10.53
C THR A 802 15.26 -8.36 9.94
N TRP A 803 14.90 -8.20 8.67
CA TRP A 803 14.08 -9.16 7.93
C TRP A 803 14.71 -10.55 7.88
N TRP A 804 16.04 -10.64 7.67
CA TRP A 804 16.74 -11.93 7.65
C TRP A 804 16.99 -12.56 9.01
N LYS A 805 17.26 -11.77 10.06
CA LYS A 805 17.71 -12.32 11.35
C LYS A 805 16.56 -12.69 12.29
N GLY A 806 15.44 -11.97 12.23
CA GLY A 806 14.35 -12.07 13.20
C GLY A 806 14.79 -11.68 14.63
N LEU A 807 14.19 -10.64 15.20
CA LEU A 807 14.45 -10.29 16.60
C LEU A 807 13.46 -11.02 17.51
N ASP A 808 14.00 -11.64 18.56
CA ASP A 808 13.23 -12.30 19.60
C ASP A 808 13.28 -11.48 20.88
N ALA A 809 12.12 -11.00 21.31
CA ALA A 809 11.97 -10.20 22.52
C ALA A 809 11.83 -11.09 23.75
N ARG A 810 12.85 -11.07 24.63
CA ARG A 810 12.87 -11.85 25.87
C ARG A 810 13.25 -11.00 27.06
N MET A 811 12.74 -11.40 28.22
CA MET A 811 13.24 -10.94 29.51
C MET A 811 14.29 -11.91 30.03
N ILE A 812 15.21 -11.45 30.87
CA ILE A 812 16.21 -12.27 31.55
C ILE A 812 16.32 -11.87 33.01
N CYS A 813 16.34 -12.89 33.88
CA CYS A 813 16.69 -12.76 35.29
C CYS A 813 18.13 -13.25 35.47
N ILE A 814 18.98 -12.41 36.04
CA ILE A 814 20.38 -12.72 36.35
C ILE A 814 20.53 -12.79 37.88
N PRO A 815 20.88 -13.97 38.44
CA PRO A 815 20.99 -14.14 39.88
C PRO A 815 21.97 -13.17 40.53
N LYS A 816 21.67 -12.73 41.76
CA LYS A 816 22.52 -11.79 42.54
C LYS A 816 24.00 -12.17 42.52
N LYS A 817 24.34 -13.44 42.78
CA LYS A 817 25.72 -13.95 42.83
C LYS A 817 26.46 -13.68 41.51
N VAL A 818 25.80 -13.92 40.37
CA VAL A 818 26.38 -13.79 39.03
C VAL A 818 26.62 -12.32 38.70
N ILE A 819 25.60 -11.46 38.88
CA ILE A 819 25.76 -10.04 38.56
C ILE A 819 26.74 -9.35 39.51
N ASP A 820 26.77 -9.70 40.80
CA ASP A 820 27.72 -9.15 41.76
C ASP A 820 29.17 -9.53 41.38
N ALA A 821 29.40 -10.75 40.90
CA ALA A 821 30.71 -11.18 40.42
C ALA A 821 31.18 -10.36 39.19
N ILE A 822 30.29 -10.16 38.20
CA ILE A 822 30.58 -9.37 37.00
C ILE A 822 30.89 -7.90 37.37
N VAL A 823 30.09 -7.31 38.25
CA VAL A 823 30.30 -5.93 38.72
C VAL A 823 31.60 -5.81 39.52
N GLN A 824 31.90 -6.79 40.37
CA GLN A 824 33.12 -6.77 41.16
C GLN A 824 34.38 -6.93 40.28
N GLU A 825 34.38 -7.86 39.32
CA GLU A 825 35.48 -8.03 38.37
C GLU A 825 35.76 -6.73 37.59
N ALA A 826 34.71 -6.06 37.12
CA ALA A 826 34.85 -4.79 36.40
C ALA A 826 35.44 -3.69 37.31
N LYS A 827 35.01 -3.61 38.58
CA LYS A 827 35.55 -2.65 39.55
C LYS A 827 37.00 -2.95 39.92
N ASP A 828 37.35 -4.21 40.14
CA ASP A 828 38.72 -4.64 40.45
C ASP A 828 39.66 -4.29 39.30
N HIS A 829 39.23 -4.54 38.05
CA HIS A 829 39.99 -4.15 36.86
C HIS A 829 40.21 -2.63 36.78
N VAL A 830 39.20 -1.81 37.13
CA VAL A 830 39.34 -0.34 37.17
C VAL A 830 40.29 0.09 38.29
N ALA A 831 40.19 -0.52 39.47
CA ALA A 831 41.07 -0.21 40.60
C ALA A 831 42.54 -0.49 40.30
N LEU A 832 42.84 -1.53 39.49
CA LEU A 832 44.21 -1.84 39.05
C LEU A 832 44.86 -0.73 38.19
N LYS A 833 44.07 0.20 37.61
CA LYS A 833 44.62 1.35 36.87
C LYS A 833 45.18 2.44 37.80
N GLY A 834 45.06 2.31 39.13
CA GLY A 834 45.77 3.11 40.13
C GLY A 834 45.36 4.58 40.23
N ASN A 835 44.24 4.97 39.61
CA ASN A 835 43.71 6.33 39.66
C ASN A 835 42.44 6.36 40.53
N ALA A 836 42.51 7.05 41.67
CA ALA A 836 41.43 7.14 42.65
C ALA A 836 40.17 7.85 42.12
N ASP A 837 40.29 8.64 41.05
CA ASP A 837 39.17 9.37 40.44
C ASP A 837 38.36 8.51 39.45
N LEU A 838 38.89 7.35 39.04
CA LEU A 838 38.19 6.45 38.12
C LEU A 838 37.19 5.56 38.89
N PHE A 839 35.92 5.69 38.56
CA PHE A 839 34.87 4.80 39.04
C PHE A 839 33.99 4.33 37.89
N VAL A 840 33.34 3.18 38.08
CA VAL A 840 32.29 2.66 37.20
C VAL A 840 31.07 2.30 38.03
N SER A 841 29.89 2.67 37.54
CA SER A 841 28.61 2.24 38.11
C SER A 841 28.21 0.87 37.58
N GLU A 842 27.27 0.21 38.26
CA GLU A 842 26.66 -1.03 37.78
C GLU A 842 26.05 -0.88 36.37
N ASN A 843 25.42 0.28 36.07
CA ASN A 843 24.89 0.55 34.74
C ASN A 843 25.99 0.54 33.66
N ASP A 844 27.17 1.07 33.96
CA ASP A 844 28.27 1.12 32.99
C ASP A 844 28.80 -0.30 32.71
N VAL A 845 28.80 -1.16 33.73
CA VAL A 845 29.15 -2.58 33.59
C VAL A 845 28.11 -3.33 32.78
N ILE A 846 26.81 -3.08 33.01
CA ILE A 846 25.73 -3.68 32.21
C ILE A 846 25.84 -3.22 30.75
N MET A 847 26.11 -1.94 30.51
CA MET A 847 26.35 -1.41 29.15
C MET A 847 27.52 -2.10 28.46
N ALA A 848 28.63 -2.31 29.18
CA ALA A 848 29.79 -3.05 28.67
C ALA A 848 29.41 -4.48 28.27
N PHE A 849 28.62 -5.16 29.09
CA PHE A 849 28.07 -6.47 28.78
C PHE A 849 27.16 -6.46 27.56
N CYS A 850 26.21 -5.52 27.46
CA CYS A 850 25.30 -5.43 26.31
C CYS A 850 26.08 -5.22 24.99
N ASN A 851 27.15 -4.42 25.02
CA ASN A 851 28.05 -4.27 23.88
C ASN A 851 28.73 -5.58 23.49
N LYS A 852 29.21 -6.37 24.48
CA LYS A 852 29.82 -7.70 24.21
C LYS A 852 28.83 -8.65 23.55
N VAL A 853 27.60 -8.69 24.05
CA VAL A 853 26.54 -9.56 23.51
C VAL A 853 26.18 -9.16 22.09
N VAL A 854 25.91 -7.88 21.83
CA VAL A 854 25.58 -7.44 20.47
C VAL A 854 26.77 -7.64 19.54
N ALA A 855 28.00 -7.38 20.01
CA ALA A 855 29.21 -7.57 19.22
C ALA A 855 29.46 -9.02 18.80
N SER A 856 29.02 -10.02 19.58
CA SER A 856 29.23 -11.44 19.21
C SER A 856 28.50 -11.84 17.93
N GLY A 857 27.43 -11.13 17.60
CA GLY A 857 26.66 -11.31 16.36
C GLY A 857 27.11 -10.42 15.19
N LEU A 858 28.22 -9.68 15.33
CA LEU A 858 28.68 -8.69 14.36
C LEU A 858 30.09 -8.97 13.85
N ALA A 859 30.36 -8.56 12.60
CA ALA A 859 31.72 -8.55 12.08
C ALA A 859 32.59 -7.54 12.87
N SER A 860 33.84 -7.92 13.15
CA SER A 860 34.73 -7.18 14.05
C SER A 860 34.97 -5.71 13.67
N HIS A 861 34.87 -5.36 12.38
CA HIS A 861 35.08 -3.99 11.90
C HIS A 861 33.89 -3.06 12.14
N ARG A 862 32.68 -3.59 12.37
CA ARG A 862 31.45 -2.80 12.49
C ARG A 862 31.43 -2.00 13.78
N HIS A 863 30.77 -0.85 13.74
CA HIS A 863 30.56 0.01 14.91
C HIS A 863 29.16 -0.19 15.50
N ILE A 864 29.08 -0.20 16.82
CA ILE A 864 27.87 -0.17 17.64
C ILE A 864 27.69 1.27 18.12
N ALA A 865 26.61 1.90 17.70
CA ALA A 865 26.16 3.18 18.21
C ALA A 865 25.15 2.94 19.34
N ASN A 866 25.61 3.12 20.58
CA ASN A 866 24.78 2.98 21.75
C ASN A 866 24.04 4.29 21.99
N LEU A 867 22.72 4.31 21.81
CA LEU A 867 21.87 5.43 22.17
C LEU A 867 21.35 5.20 23.59
N LEU A 868 21.90 5.92 24.55
CA LEU A 868 21.50 5.87 25.95
C LEU A 868 20.43 6.92 26.20
N VAL A 869 19.22 6.50 26.57
CA VAL A 869 18.14 7.43 26.92
C VAL A 869 18.43 8.07 28.28
N ILE A 870 18.42 9.40 28.33
CA ILE A 870 18.76 10.20 29.52
C ILE A 870 17.54 11.01 29.94
N ASP A 871 17.24 11.02 31.25
CA ASP A 871 16.23 11.91 31.83
C ASP A 871 16.86 13.26 32.23
N PRO A 872 16.63 14.35 31.47
CA PRO A 872 17.20 15.65 31.77
C PRO A 872 16.47 16.37 32.91
N ARG A 873 15.29 15.91 33.37
CA ARG A 873 14.55 16.54 34.48
C ARG A 873 15.39 16.65 35.75
N THR A 874 16.29 15.68 35.95
CA THR A 874 17.19 15.65 37.10
C THR A 874 18.47 16.47 36.90
N ARG A 875 18.79 16.88 35.68
CA ARG A 875 20.08 17.47 35.28
C ARG A 875 20.00 18.92 34.86
N VAL A 876 18.89 19.34 34.25
CA VAL A 876 18.73 20.68 33.66
C VAL A 876 17.78 21.51 34.51
N LYS A 877 18.31 22.02 35.63
CA LYS A 877 17.53 22.76 36.63
C LYS A 877 17.12 24.16 36.17
N SER A 878 17.74 24.67 35.09
CA SER A 878 17.27 25.90 34.44
C SER A 878 15.91 25.74 33.76
N VAL A 879 15.50 24.50 33.43
CA VAL A 879 14.24 24.20 32.74
C VAL A 879 13.26 23.46 33.66
N PHE A 880 13.73 22.43 34.38
CA PHE A 880 12.87 21.59 35.19
C PHE A 880 13.05 21.86 36.68
N ARG A 881 11.93 22.16 37.36
CA ARG A 881 11.87 22.38 38.79
C ARG A 881 11.41 21.12 39.53
N ASP A 882 11.95 20.91 40.73
CA ASP A 882 11.65 19.73 41.55
C ASP A 882 10.25 19.72 42.20
N ASP A 883 9.61 20.90 42.30
CA ASP A 883 8.29 21.08 42.89
C ASP A 883 7.14 20.98 41.87
N THR A 884 7.46 20.72 40.61
CA THR A 884 6.48 20.60 39.51
C THR A 884 6.56 19.21 38.87
N ALA A 885 5.44 18.73 38.33
CA ALA A 885 5.39 17.53 37.50
C ALA A 885 5.48 17.93 36.01
N TYR A 886 6.36 17.27 35.25
CA TYR A 886 6.41 17.34 33.79
C TYR A 886 6.24 15.92 33.24
N VAL A 887 5.09 15.66 32.60
CA VAL A 887 4.64 14.31 32.21
C VAL A 887 4.96 13.98 30.75
N GLN A 888 5.06 14.98 29.89
CA GLN A 888 5.31 14.80 28.46
C GLN A 888 6.66 14.13 28.18
N ASN A 889 6.88 13.69 26.94
CA ASN A 889 8.11 13.02 26.53
C ASN A 889 9.31 13.96 26.55
N ILE A 890 10.47 13.40 26.90
CA ILE A 890 11.77 14.02 26.67
C ILE A 890 12.72 13.04 26.00
N THR A 891 12.98 13.24 24.71
CA THR A 891 13.87 12.39 23.91
C THR A 891 15.32 12.87 23.98
N SER A 892 15.89 12.96 25.19
CA SER A 892 17.31 13.28 25.36
C SER A 892 18.14 12.00 25.37
N SER A 893 19.28 12.01 24.67
CA SER A 893 20.16 10.85 24.61
C SER A 893 21.64 11.22 24.68
N ALA A 894 22.45 10.33 25.24
CA ALA A 894 23.90 10.34 25.09
C ALA A 894 24.32 9.17 24.21
N ILE A 895 25.41 9.33 23.45
CA ILE A 895 25.86 8.31 22.51
C ILE A 895 27.23 7.78 22.86
N PHE A 896 27.33 6.46 22.89
CA PHE A 896 28.58 5.75 23.08
C PHE A 896 28.90 4.90 21.85
N LEU A 897 29.98 5.25 21.13
CA LEU A 897 30.43 4.53 19.94
C LEU A 897 31.48 3.50 20.32
N CYS A 898 31.31 2.26 19.86
CA CYS A 898 32.24 1.16 20.11
C CYS A 898 32.41 0.29 18.87
N GLN A 899 33.62 -0.19 18.56
CA GLN A 899 33.81 -1.17 17.50
C GLN A 899 33.59 -2.59 18.02
N ALA A 900 32.90 -3.46 17.26
CA ALA A 900 32.54 -4.80 17.70
C ALA A 900 33.75 -5.67 18.10
N GLY A 901 34.86 -5.60 17.35
CA GLY A 901 36.09 -6.30 17.70
C GLY A 901 36.71 -5.83 19.01
N GLU A 902 36.63 -4.53 19.31
CA GLU A 902 37.09 -3.98 20.59
C GLU A 902 36.17 -4.41 21.74
N ALA A 903 34.85 -4.44 21.52
CA ALA A 903 33.90 -4.91 22.52
C ALA A 903 34.17 -6.35 22.96
N LEU A 904 34.46 -7.24 22.01
CA LEU A 904 34.74 -8.65 22.30
C LEU A 904 36.06 -8.88 23.03
N THR A 905 37.07 -8.05 22.77
CA THR A 905 38.43 -8.27 23.29
C THR A 905 38.76 -7.45 24.53
N ALA A 906 38.09 -6.32 24.75
CA ALA A 906 38.36 -5.45 25.90
C ALA A 906 37.85 -6.05 27.23
N PRO A 907 38.58 -5.86 28.33
CA PRO A 907 38.08 -6.14 29.67
C PRO A 907 36.79 -5.37 29.96
N THR A 908 35.84 -5.98 30.66
CA THR A 908 34.53 -5.38 30.95
C THR A 908 34.66 -4.03 31.66
N GLY A 909 35.59 -3.90 32.61
CA GLY A 909 35.86 -2.65 33.31
C GLY A 909 36.41 -1.53 32.41
N GLU A 910 37.16 -1.85 31.35
CA GLU A 910 37.60 -0.83 30.38
C GLU A 910 36.43 -0.30 29.56
N MET A 911 35.58 -1.19 29.07
CA MET A 911 34.41 -0.80 28.29
C MET A 911 33.43 0.03 29.14
N ALA A 912 33.26 -0.33 30.40
CA ALA A 912 32.47 0.44 31.37
C ALA A 912 33.03 1.86 31.57
N LEU A 913 34.35 2.01 31.68
CA LEU A 913 35.00 3.34 31.79
C LEU A 913 34.75 4.20 30.55
N ARG A 914 34.80 3.63 29.34
CA ARG A 914 34.53 4.38 28.11
C ARG A 914 33.07 4.83 28.03
N SER A 915 32.13 3.97 28.42
CA SER A 915 30.71 4.33 28.52
C SER A 915 30.48 5.44 29.55
N ARG A 916 31.15 5.37 30.71
CA ARG A 916 31.11 6.41 31.76
C ARG A 916 31.65 7.75 31.24
N ALA A 917 32.82 7.77 30.61
CA ALA A 917 33.41 8.97 30.05
C ALA A 917 32.49 9.65 29.03
N ALA A 918 31.86 8.86 28.14
CA ALA A 918 30.91 9.39 27.16
C ALA A 918 29.68 10.03 27.82
N LEU A 919 29.17 9.44 28.91
CA LEU A 919 28.07 10.01 29.69
C LEU A 919 28.47 11.30 30.41
N ASP A 920 29.64 11.32 31.05
CA ASP A 920 30.09 12.49 31.82
C ASP A 920 30.36 13.68 30.90
N GLU A 921 30.83 13.44 29.67
CA GLU A 921 31.03 14.47 28.65
C GLU A 921 29.70 15.01 28.09
N GLN A 922 28.74 14.15 27.74
CA GLN A 922 27.51 14.55 27.03
C GLN A 922 26.35 14.95 27.95
N CYS A 923 26.34 14.53 29.21
CA CYS A 923 25.22 14.77 30.13
C CYS A 923 25.38 16.04 30.98
N THR A 924 26.24 16.97 30.59
CA THR A 924 26.28 18.33 31.16
C THR A 924 25.09 19.12 30.66
N GLU A 925 24.64 20.12 31.43
CA GLU A 925 23.48 20.93 31.04
C GLU A 925 23.69 21.60 29.67
N GLU A 926 24.88 22.13 29.41
CA GLU A 926 25.25 22.79 28.15
C GLU A 926 25.24 21.83 26.95
N GLN A 927 25.75 20.60 27.11
CA GLN A 927 25.74 19.58 26.05
C GLN A 927 24.35 19.02 25.81
N LEU A 928 23.53 18.88 26.85
CA LEU A 928 22.12 18.49 26.71
C LEU A 928 21.35 19.54 25.91
N LYS A 929 21.52 20.84 26.22
CA LYS A 929 20.92 21.94 25.44
C LYS A 929 21.42 21.93 23.98
N ALA A 930 22.73 21.77 23.77
CA ALA A 930 23.30 21.70 22.41
C ALA A 930 22.72 20.53 21.60
N THR A 931 22.64 19.35 22.21
CA THR A 931 22.14 18.12 21.56
C THR A 931 20.64 18.22 21.28
N MET A 932 19.84 18.73 22.23
CA MET A 932 18.39 18.89 22.08
C MET A 932 18.05 19.91 20.98
N LYS A 933 18.76 21.04 20.92
CA LYS A 933 18.62 22.01 19.82
C LYS A 933 18.94 21.38 18.46
N TYR A 934 19.99 20.56 18.43
CA TYR A 934 20.40 19.87 17.21
C TYR A 934 19.34 18.84 16.76
N ALA A 935 18.82 18.04 17.69
CA ALA A 935 17.75 17.08 17.45
C ALA A 935 16.47 17.77 16.96
N TYR A 936 16.08 18.89 17.59
CA TYR A 936 14.93 19.68 17.20
C TYR A 936 15.04 20.19 15.75
N ARG A 937 16.17 20.79 15.37
CA ARG A 937 16.41 21.25 13.99
C ARG A 937 16.40 20.10 12.98
N SER A 938 17.04 18.97 13.29
CA SER A 938 17.01 17.79 12.42
C SER A 938 15.57 17.31 12.16
N MET A 939 14.75 17.31 13.21
CA MET A 939 13.36 16.86 13.11
C MET A 939 12.48 17.87 12.35
N MET A 940 12.60 19.17 12.64
CA MET A 940 11.76 20.21 12.05
C MET A 940 12.18 20.61 10.63
N ASP A 941 13.48 20.69 10.33
CA ASP A 941 13.99 21.18 9.05
C ASP A 941 14.18 20.06 8.02
N ALA A 942 14.57 18.85 8.47
CA ALA A 942 14.93 17.74 7.59
C ALA A 942 13.96 16.55 7.66
N GLY A 943 12.90 16.63 8.49
CA GLY A 943 11.89 15.59 8.65
C GLY A 943 12.40 14.24 9.17
N ASN A 944 13.63 14.19 9.70
CA ASN A 944 14.32 12.94 10.04
C ASN A 944 14.78 12.93 11.51
N PRO A 945 14.65 11.80 12.23
CA PRO A 945 15.23 11.66 13.55
C PRO A 945 16.75 11.74 13.47
N LEU A 946 17.37 12.19 14.56
CA LEU A 946 18.82 12.32 14.64
C LEU A 946 19.49 10.93 14.65
N VAL A 947 20.04 10.50 13.51
CA VAL A 947 20.82 9.25 13.39
C VAL A 947 22.31 9.54 13.47
N LEU A 948 22.93 9.16 14.59
CA LEU A 948 24.37 9.29 14.83
C LEU A 948 25.03 7.91 14.70
N GLY A 949 26.06 7.81 13.87
CA GLY A 949 26.75 6.55 13.58
C GLY A 949 28.01 6.77 12.72
N LYS A 950 29.05 5.96 12.96
CA LYS A 950 30.35 6.10 12.30
C LYS A 950 30.37 5.37 10.94
N GLY A 951 29.40 5.64 10.07
CA GLY A 951 29.24 4.96 8.78
C GLY A 951 27.87 4.34 8.56
N VAL A 952 27.55 4.02 7.32
CA VAL A 952 26.29 3.32 6.94
C VAL A 952 26.25 1.87 7.40
N ASP A 953 27.37 1.34 7.89
CA ASP A 953 27.53 -0.02 8.43
C ASP A 953 27.35 -0.10 9.96
N SER A 954 27.14 1.03 10.62
CA SER A 954 26.93 1.12 12.07
C SER A 954 25.60 0.48 12.49
N VAL A 955 25.62 -0.23 13.61
CA VAL A 955 24.44 -0.83 14.24
C VAL A 955 23.97 0.05 15.38
N LEU A 956 22.68 0.39 15.40
CA LEU A 956 22.07 1.10 16.51
C LEU A 956 21.66 0.12 17.62
N MET A 957 22.06 0.42 18.85
CA MET A 957 21.52 -0.22 20.05
C MET A 957 20.94 0.85 20.97
N VAL A 958 19.64 0.80 21.23
CA VAL A 958 18.97 1.71 22.16
C VAL A 958 18.97 1.07 23.54
N VAL A 959 19.46 1.81 24.54
CA VAL A 959 19.45 1.36 25.93
C VAL A 959 18.70 2.35 26.79
N THR A 960 17.70 1.85 27.51
CA THR A 960 16.92 2.60 28.50
C THR A 960 17.06 1.95 29.86
N ASN A 961 17.26 2.77 30.90
CA ASN A 961 17.44 2.29 32.27
C ASN A 961 16.33 2.79 33.19
N TRP A 962 15.53 1.84 33.66
CA TRP A 962 14.37 2.07 34.50
C TRP A 962 14.66 1.89 36.00
N SER A 963 15.84 1.38 36.38
CA SER A 963 16.21 1.15 37.78
C SER A 963 16.08 2.40 38.66
N LYS A 964 16.33 3.60 38.10
CA LYS A 964 16.20 4.87 38.83
C LYS A 964 14.76 5.27 39.13
N ALA A 965 13.78 4.71 38.42
CA ALA A 965 12.37 4.93 38.70
C ALA A 965 12.04 4.47 40.12
N GLY A 966 12.62 3.34 40.55
CA GLY A 966 12.43 2.80 41.90
C GLY A 966 11.01 2.30 42.12
N PHE A 967 10.46 1.55 41.16
CA PHE A 967 9.06 1.12 41.22
C PHE A 967 8.77 0.23 42.43
N LEU A 968 9.73 -0.61 42.83
CA LEU A 968 9.57 -1.55 43.95
C LEU A 968 9.70 -0.88 45.33
N ASP A 969 10.25 0.34 45.42
CA ASP A 969 10.59 0.97 46.70
C ASP A 969 9.90 2.32 46.98
N LYS A 970 9.41 3.02 45.95
CA LYS A 970 8.95 4.43 46.08
C LYS A 970 7.45 4.65 46.02
N PHE A 971 6.67 3.69 45.52
CA PHE A 971 5.24 3.86 45.31
C PHE A 971 4.45 3.01 46.30
N ASP A 972 3.76 3.68 47.21
CA ASP A 972 3.05 3.08 48.32
C ASP A 972 1.54 3.07 48.07
N PHE A 973 1.01 1.89 47.75
CA PHE A 973 -0.42 1.63 47.56
C PHE A 973 -1.05 0.93 48.77
N SER A 974 -0.39 0.99 49.94
CA SER A 974 -0.89 0.35 51.16
C SER A 974 -2.31 0.76 51.59
N PRO A 975 -2.83 1.97 51.30
CA PRO A 975 -4.23 2.31 51.60
C PRO A 975 -5.25 1.42 50.89
N ALA A 976 -4.88 0.80 49.76
CA ALA A 976 -5.77 -0.08 49.01
C ALA A 976 -5.74 -1.55 49.50
N ILE A 977 -4.96 -1.91 50.52
CA ILE A 977 -4.84 -3.32 50.94
C ILE A 977 -6.16 -3.80 51.58
N VAL A 978 -6.77 -4.82 50.96
CA VAL A 978 -7.92 -5.56 51.51
C VAL A 978 -7.45 -6.78 52.29
N LYS A 979 -6.47 -7.51 51.74
CA LYS A 979 -5.87 -8.67 52.38
C LYS A 979 -4.34 -8.53 52.37
N PRO A 980 -3.65 -8.57 53.52
CA PRO A 980 -2.20 -8.56 53.57
C PRO A 980 -1.63 -9.84 52.97
N SER A 981 -0.35 -9.78 52.56
CA SER A 981 0.35 -10.94 52.02
C SER A 981 0.60 -11.98 53.10
N ASP A 982 0.28 -13.24 52.79
CA ASP A 982 0.63 -14.40 53.61
C ASP A 982 2.11 -14.80 53.42
N LYS A 983 2.82 -14.19 52.44
CA LYS A 983 4.19 -14.51 52.06
C LYS A 983 5.18 -13.59 52.79
N ASN A 984 6.07 -14.18 53.58
CA ASN A 984 7.13 -13.42 54.26
C ASN A 984 8.36 -13.26 53.35
N ARG A 985 8.33 -12.29 52.43
CA ARG A 985 9.42 -12.01 51.49
C ARG A 985 10.38 -10.95 52.06
N PRO A 986 11.69 -11.23 52.17
CA PRO A 986 12.66 -10.25 52.66
C PRO A 986 12.66 -8.96 51.82
N GLY A 987 12.64 -7.80 52.49
CA GLY A 987 12.69 -6.49 51.84
C GLY A 987 11.35 -6.01 51.25
N ALA A 988 10.31 -6.85 51.21
CA ALA A 988 8.97 -6.42 50.80
C ALA A 988 8.37 -5.45 51.81
N LYS A 989 7.68 -4.41 51.30
CA LYS A 989 6.94 -3.44 52.09
C LYS A 989 5.46 -3.52 51.71
N PRO A 990 4.53 -3.38 52.67
CA PRO A 990 3.11 -3.40 52.36
C PRO A 990 2.76 -2.42 51.24
N GLY A 991 1.97 -2.88 50.27
CA GLY A 991 1.44 -2.03 49.21
C GLY A 991 2.48 -1.58 48.18
N HIS A 992 3.65 -2.21 48.14
CA HIS A 992 4.66 -1.98 47.11
C HIS A 992 4.71 -3.18 46.16
N PRO A 993 4.96 -2.97 44.86
CA PRO A 993 5.05 -4.08 43.93
C PRO A 993 6.30 -4.92 44.23
N ILE A 994 6.19 -6.22 44.01
CA ILE A 994 7.30 -7.18 44.14
C ILE A 994 7.99 -7.46 42.80
N TYR A 995 7.31 -7.17 41.71
CA TYR A 995 7.76 -7.35 40.34
C TYR A 995 7.00 -6.41 39.42
N TYR A 996 7.63 -6.01 38.32
CA TYR A 996 6.94 -5.29 37.26
C TYR A 996 7.55 -5.69 35.92
N HIS A 997 6.81 -5.51 34.83
CA HIS A 997 7.33 -5.58 33.47
C HIS A 997 6.65 -4.55 32.58
N SER A 998 7.26 -4.28 31.42
CA SER A 998 6.63 -3.44 30.40
C SER A 998 7.21 -3.70 29.02
N GLN A 999 6.36 -3.60 28.02
CA GLN A 999 6.72 -3.66 26.59
C GLN A 999 5.63 -2.97 25.76
N SER A 1000 5.97 -2.60 24.52
CA SER A 1000 4.98 -2.19 23.53
C SER A 1000 4.16 -3.37 23.00
N LEU A 1001 2.88 -3.14 22.70
CA LEU A 1001 2.00 -4.09 22.03
C LEU A 1001 2.33 -4.24 20.54
N GLY A 1002 2.68 -3.14 19.88
CA GLY A 1002 3.10 -3.11 18.48
C GLY A 1002 4.60 -3.36 18.31
N THR A 1003 4.98 -3.97 17.20
CA THR A 1003 6.36 -3.97 16.69
C THR A 1003 6.50 -2.78 15.75
N GLY A 1004 7.18 -1.72 16.18
CA GLY A 1004 7.36 -0.52 15.35
C GLY A 1004 8.09 -0.81 14.03
N MET A 1005 7.93 0.09 13.05
CA MET A 1005 8.45 -0.06 11.68
C MET A 1005 9.98 -0.29 11.61
N VAL A 1006 10.72 0.19 12.62
CA VAL A 1006 12.16 -0.02 12.74
C VAL A 1006 12.45 -0.87 13.97
N THR A 1007 12.45 -2.18 13.78
CA THR A 1007 12.95 -3.15 14.75
C THR A 1007 14.44 -2.93 14.99
N MET A 1008 14.80 -2.40 16.15
CA MET A 1008 16.18 -2.05 16.55
C MET A 1008 16.60 -2.86 17.78
N ASN A 1009 17.92 -3.04 17.97
CA ASN A 1009 18.41 -3.72 19.18
C ASN A 1009 18.06 -2.84 20.40
N MET A 1010 17.02 -3.21 21.14
CA MET A 1010 16.57 -2.48 22.31
C MET A 1010 16.91 -3.26 23.57
N VAL A 1011 17.51 -2.58 24.55
CA VAL A 1011 17.80 -3.12 25.87
C VAL A 1011 17.14 -2.24 26.92
N THR A 1012 16.33 -2.87 27.76
CA THR A 1012 15.67 -2.23 28.89
C THR A 1012 16.24 -2.80 30.18
N ILE A 1013 16.89 -1.95 30.97
CA ILE A 1013 17.43 -2.31 32.28
C ILE A 1013 16.36 -2.01 33.33
N MET A 1014 15.68 -3.06 33.82
CA MET A 1014 14.60 -2.93 34.81
C MET A 1014 15.16 -2.71 36.23
N GLY A 1015 16.39 -3.15 36.47
CA GLY A 1015 17.08 -3.01 37.75
C GLY A 1015 17.00 -4.26 38.61
N ARG A 1016 17.37 -4.12 39.88
CA ARG A 1016 17.40 -5.23 40.83
C ARG A 1016 16.06 -5.45 41.50
N ASP A 1017 15.68 -6.71 41.68
CA ASP A 1017 14.56 -7.08 42.54
C ASP A 1017 14.92 -7.01 44.04
N LEU A 1018 13.96 -7.32 44.91
CA LEU A 1018 14.12 -7.26 46.37
C LEU A 1018 15.17 -8.24 46.91
N GLU A 1019 15.50 -9.29 46.17
CA GLU A 1019 16.51 -10.29 46.52
C GLU A 1019 17.88 -9.95 45.87
N GLY A 1020 17.93 -8.90 45.06
CA GLY A 1020 19.13 -8.39 44.41
C GLY A 1020 19.44 -9.02 43.06
N ASN A 1021 18.53 -9.80 42.47
CA ASN A 1021 18.68 -10.32 41.10
C ASN A 1021 18.42 -9.20 40.10
N LEU A 1022 19.20 -9.15 39.01
CA LEU A 1022 19.07 -8.14 37.97
C LEU A 1022 18.10 -8.60 36.89
N TRP A 1023 17.14 -7.74 36.53
CA TRP A 1023 16.19 -7.96 35.44
C TRP A 1023 16.49 -7.06 34.24
N LEU A 1024 16.54 -7.67 33.06
CA LEU A 1024 16.69 -6.98 31.77
C LEU A 1024 15.64 -7.49 30.79
N SER A 1025 15.23 -6.64 29.85
CA SER A 1025 14.52 -7.04 28.63
C SER A 1025 15.37 -6.69 27.42
N GLY A 1026 15.40 -7.56 26.41
CA GLY A 1026 16.17 -7.39 25.20
C GLY A 1026 15.39 -7.79 23.95
N GLU A 1027 15.74 -7.19 22.82
CA GLU A 1027 15.30 -7.61 21.49
C GLU A 1027 16.53 -7.98 20.66
N PHE A 1028 16.86 -9.26 20.63
CA PHE A 1028 18.08 -9.78 20.02
C PHE A 1028 17.78 -10.99 19.12
N SER A 1029 18.71 -11.29 18.21
CA SER A 1029 18.65 -12.53 17.42
C SER A 1029 18.82 -13.77 18.31
N GLY A 1030 18.32 -14.93 17.86
CA GLY A 1030 18.50 -16.20 18.58
C GLY A 1030 19.96 -16.54 18.94
N PRO A 1031 20.93 -16.42 18.01
CA PRO A 1031 22.34 -16.61 18.30
C PRO A 1031 22.90 -15.62 19.35
N THR A 1032 22.48 -14.36 19.28
CA THR A 1032 22.87 -13.33 20.25
C THR A 1032 22.36 -13.66 21.65
N TRP A 1033 21.13 -14.15 21.78
CA TRP A 1033 20.60 -14.66 23.05
C TRP A 1033 21.42 -15.83 23.60
N ALA A 1034 21.83 -16.77 22.74
CA ALA A 1034 22.67 -17.89 23.17
C ALA A 1034 24.02 -17.41 23.71
N SER A 1035 24.68 -16.46 23.03
CA SER A 1035 25.92 -15.84 23.52
C SER A 1035 25.74 -15.12 24.85
N ALA A 1036 24.63 -14.41 25.05
CA ALA A 1036 24.33 -13.75 26.32
C ALA A 1036 24.22 -14.75 27.47
N MET A 1037 23.51 -15.87 27.25
CA MET A 1037 23.34 -16.91 28.27
C MET A 1037 24.65 -17.63 28.59
N GLU A 1038 25.48 -17.89 27.58
CA GLU A 1038 26.80 -18.48 27.78
C GLU A 1038 27.70 -17.56 28.61
N TYR A 1039 27.69 -16.25 28.33
CA TYR A 1039 28.42 -15.26 29.12
C TYR A 1039 28.01 -15.25 30.59
N PHE A 1040 26.71 -15.31 30.92
CA PHE A 1040 26.29 -15.35 32.32
C PHE A 1040 26.63 -16.66 33.01
N ARG A 1041 26.56 -17.79 32.29
CA ARG A 1041 26.90 -19.11 32.84
C ARG A 1041 28.39 -19.25 33.15
N SER A 1042 29.28 -18.48 32.52
CA SER A 1042 30.71 -18.52 32.85
C SER A 1042 31.06 -17.98 34.25
N TYR A 1043 30.10 -17.35 34.94
CA TYR A 1043 30.25 -16.78 36.29
C TYR A 1043 29.54 -17.58 37.39
N MET A 1044 28.95 -18.72 37.04
CA MET A 1044 28.29 -19.62 38.01
C MET A 1044 29.31 -20.50 38.71
#